data_AF-A0ABD0SUQ7-F1
#
_entry.id   AF-A0ABD0SUQ7-F1
#
_cell.length_a   1.000
_cell.length_b   1.000
_cell.length_c   1.000
_cell.angle_alpha   90.00
_cell.angle_beta   90.00
_cell.angle_gamma   90.00
#
_symmetry.space_group_name_H-M   'P 1'
#
loop_
_entity.id
_entity.type
_entity.pdbx_description
1 polymer ?
#
loop_
_entity_poly.entity_id
_entity_poly.type
_entity_poly.pdbx_seq_one_letter_code
_entity_poly.pdbx_strand_id
1 'polypeptide(L)'
;MESAQAEPSATTSIPSPAIIPASAPKIAPPPFPTTPVGPKIAASAPKPFPSTANVATATAQTMPDMGTPVPRVTVLPTTPGQAPKPAGPATPRPNPAHVRANQTPQSAGRGRNDGSPRHHQRKPRRTSGDRNLNKEEDPLRVLVTGFPQYSQAQDISRVFVKFGNVKVENISSKVATLVYTSAEEAKAAIQASKKVNVYGEFLTVRPYSEQRAADLTNRATLPKLDFTRTKQKSVPLDPKQIDFSGDFNKQLERILAGVRLTQEDVSALSTLYTDVEHALQAQWPGCSAIPFGSITTGLGVKTSDADCFVHIPPQFRHPGNNYVMKAKRILQQYPDVFAEILSIPRANTPIVKFFHIPTATNCDLTFKTPLGAQNSKLVAFMLHADPRLIPMAVAIKYWAKVHDFSGTGKLTNYALTLLIIFYLQQPPRSLLPSVAWLQRDPRHDLLVDHWNTGFDACGKDSLPPTTNTSSISELLGGFFEYYSMFNFEEMVVCTYLGTPLKKDVFMDLNQLPNEFHRYKNNVMTNRALPMRFNTAVCVQDPFEQCHNVASAINGRLAAEIKAYFKFAANAYEKEKLNNCQNFFETILLQKPKIIRAKLHPEYRVNLFPRIIVTIINPDWKPIVRDIVFTIFEQMLKIKLGKVEEKVNMDTKKEKEKYMGTITRAIWKRKQFTRLYSVMDLPFVEKQTKITEEILQVDKEVFSVQFQVTLTFCHAPRSAVVGVRLGAGDAPAFREFGKFFISVMQGWFLSLLRPHARAPDQDTAAKIADTIRAVESADAADGASDSDSSPARDAAADEQSPV
;
A
#
# COMPACT_ATOMS: atom_id res chain seq x y z
N MET A 1 5.23 2.63 -72.71
CA MET A 1 6.38 2.45 -71.81
C MET A 1 5.85 2.21 -70.40
N GLU A 2 5.07 1.15 -70.12
CA GLU A 2 5.26 -0.31 -70.32
C GLU A 2 5.95 -0.99 -69.11
N SER A 3 5.53 -2.18 -68.64
CA SER A 3 4.29 -2.95 -68.90
C SER A 3 4.17 -4.16 -67.94
N ALA A 4 2.94 -4.69 -67.77
CA ALA A 4 2.57 -6.09 -67.48
C ALA A 4 3.30 -6.87 -66.34
N GLN A 5 2.62 -7.26 -65.25
CA GLN A 5 1.72 -8.43 -65.13
C GLN A 5 2.39 -9.82 -65.29
N ALA A 6 2.31 -10.66 -64.24
CA ALA A 6 1.81 -12.04 -64.31
C ALA A 6 1.70 -12.67 -62.91
N GLU A 7 0.53 -13.21 -62.56
CA GLU A 7 0.40 -14.30 -61.59
C GLU A 7 0.41 -15.64 -62.34
N PRO A 8 0.75 -16.75 -61.67
CA PRO A 8 0.12 -18.03 -61.99
C PRO A 8 -0.56 -18.65 -60.76
N SER A 9 -1.87 -18.89 -60.86
CA SER A 9 -2.62 -19.70 -59.90
C SER A 9 -2.29 -21.18 -60.03
N ALA A 10 -2.05 -21.88 -58.92
CA ALA A 10 -1.94 -23.34 -58.88
C ALA A 10 -2.69 -23.91 -57.66
N THR A 11 -3.56 -24.90 -57.91
CA THR A 11 -4.50 -25.44 -56.92
C THR A 11 -4.03 -26.80 -56.41
N THR A 12 -3.97 -27.04 -55.08
CA THR A 12 -3.89 -28.42 -54.56
C THR A 12 -4.41 -28.60 -53.13
N SER A 13 -5.35 -29.54 -52.99
CA SER A 13 -5.63 -30.40 -51.82
C SER A 13 -5.47 -29.86 -50.38
N ILE A 14 -6.60 -29.67 -49.69
CA ILE A 14 -6.68 -29.76 -48.23
C ILE A 14 -6.82 -31.24 -47.85
N PRO A 15 -5.95 -31.82 -46.98
CA PRO A 15 -6.19 -33.11 -46.36
C PRO A 15 -7.02 -32.98 -45.08
N SER A 16 -8.14 -33.69 -45.00
CA SER A 16 -8.95 -33.79 -43.77
C SER A 16 -8.21 -34.61 -42.70
N PRO A 17 -8.13 -34.15 -41.44
CA PRO A 17 -7.64 -34.99 -40.34
C PRO A 17 -8.56 -36.19 -40.08
N ALA A 18 -7.98 -37.37 -39.88
CA ALA A 18 -8.74 -38.58 -39.58
C ALA A 18 -9.36 -38.54 -38.18
N ILE A 19 -10.58 -39.09 -38.04
CA ILE A 19 -11.24 -39.29 -36.75
C ILE A 19 -10.66 -40.54 -36.10
N ILE A 20 -10.13 -40.41 -34.87
CA ILE A 20 -9.75 -41.53 -34.00
C ILE A 20 -10.44 -41.33 -32.64
N PRO A 21 -11.02 -42.36 -31.99
CA PRO A 21 -11.87 -42.17 -30.83
C PRO A 21 -11.10 -41.82 -29.55
N ALA A 22 -11.67 -40.95 -28.72
CA ALA A 22 -11.17 -40.69 -27.38
C ALA A 22 -11.69 -41.74 -26.38
N SER A 23 -10.79 -42.49 -25.75
CA SER A 23 -11.07 -43.28 -24.54
C SER A 23 -10.15 -42.81 -23.41
N ALA A 24 -10.75 -42.29 -22.34
CA ALA A 24 -10.05 -41.75 -21.18
C ALA A 24 -10.39 -42.57 -19.92
N PRO A 25 -9.40 -43.13 -19.19
CA PRO A 25 -9.66 -43.81 -17.93
C PRO A 25 -10.04 -42.80 -16.85
N LYS A 26 -11.15 -43.04 -16.14
CA LYS A 26 -11.54 -42.26 -14.97
C LYS A 26 -10.60 -42.59 -13.81
N ILE A 27 -9.79 -41.63 -13.37
CA ILE A 27 -9.03 -41.72 -12.11
C ILE A 27 -9.89 -41.13 -10.99
N ALA A 28 -10.10 -41.91 -9.92
CA ALA A 28 -10.86 -41.50 -8.74
C ALA A 28 -10.01 -40.64 -7.79
N PRO A 29 -10.63 -39.75 -6.98
CA PRO A 29 -9.89 -38.98 -5.97
C PRO A 29 -9.38 -39.87 -4.83
N PRO A 30 -8.23 -39.55 -4.21
CA PRO A 30 -7.72 -40.28 -3.06
C PRO A 30 -8.53 -39.98 -1.78
N PRO A 31 -8.61 -40.94 -0.83
CA PRO A 31 -9.31 -40.73 0.45
C PRO A 31 -8.52 -39.84 1.41
N PHE A 32 -9.24 -39.19 2.33
CA PHE A 32 -8.63 -38.45 3.45
C PHE A 32 -7.93 -39.41 4.44
N PRO A 33 -6.75 -39.04 4.98
CA PRO A 33 -6.05 -39.88 5.95
C PRO A 33 -6.73 -39.85 7.33
N THR A 34 -7.09 -41.02 7.84
CA THR A 34 -7.57 -41.21 9.22
C THR A 34 -6.41 -41.11 10.22
N THR A 35 -6.69 -40.56 11.41
CA THR A 35 -5.70 -40.46 12.50
C THR A 35 -5.33 -41.84 13.06
N PRO A 36 -4.05 -42.18 13.23
CA PRO A 36 -3.63 -43.47 13.79
C PRO A 36 -3.88 -43.54 15.31
N VAL A 37 -4.33 -44.71 15.77
CA VAL A 37 -4.57 -45.00 17.20
C VAL A 37 -3.32 -45.59 17.86
N GLY A 38 -2.85 -44.96 18.94
CA GLY A 38 -1.81 -45.51 19.83
C GLY A 38 -2.38 -46.44 20.92
N PRO A 39 -1.56 -47.32 21.52
CA PRO A 39 -2.03 -48.44 22.33
C PRO A 39 -2.49 -48.08 23.76
N LYS A 40 -3.33 -48.96 24.33
CA LYS A 40 -3.88 -48.87 25.69
C LYS A 40 -2.85 -49.24 26.77
N ILE A 41 -2.81 -48.47 27.85
CA ILE A 41 -2.43 -48.93 29.20
C ILE A 41 -3.46 -48.37 30.20
N ALA A 42 -3.76 -49.10 31.27
CA ALA A 42 -4.75 -48.75 32.31
C ALA A 42 -4.08 -47.95 33.47
N ALA A 43 -4.75 -47.41 34.49
CA ALA A 43 -6.12 -47.63 34.98
C ALA A 43 -6.66 -46.44 35.83
N SER A 44 -7.88 -46.62 36.37
CA SER A 44 -8.52 -45.91 37.51
C SER A 44 -9.29 -44.59 37.28
N ALA A 45 -10.42 -44.51 37.99
CA ALA A 45 -11.47 -43.47 38.12
C ALA A 45 -12.33 -43.88 39.36
N PRO A 46 -13.46 -43.23 39.76
CA PRO A 46 -14.11 -41.97 39.37
C PRO A 46 -14.00 -40.94 40.54
N LYS A 47 -14.89 -39.99 40.96
CA LYS A 47 -16.32 -39.65 40.77
C LYS A 47 -16.58 -38.12 40.78
N PRO A 48 -17.79 -37.63 40.38
CA PRO A 48 -18.06 -36.21 40.09
C PRO A 48 -19.23 -35.56 40.86
N PHE A 49 -19.44 -34.26 40.61
CA PHE A 49 -20.69 -33.46 40.80
C PHE A 49 -21.17 -33.19 42.25
N PRO A 50 -22.12 -32.25 42.50
CA PRO A 50 -22.93 -31.45 41.55
C PRO A 50 -22.85 -29.92 41.70
N SER A 51 -23.44 -29.22 40.72
CA SER A 51 -23.95 -27.85 40.86
C SER A 51 -25.49 -27.87 40.93
N THR A 52 -26.10 -26.82 41.47
CA THR A 52 -27.56 -26.58 41.44
C THR A 52 -27.85 -25.14 40.99
N ALA A 53 -29.10 -24.89 40.57
CA ALA A 53 -29.50 -23.68 39.84
C ALA A 53 -30.73 -22.99 40.47
N ASN A 54 -31.23 -21.96 39.76
CA ASN A 54 -32.40 -21.06 39.98
C ASN A 54 -31.94 -19.61 40.25
N VAL A 55 -32.30 -18.55 39.49
CA VAL A 55 -33.48 -18.15 38.66
C VAL A 55 -34.61 -17.47 39.45
N ALA A 56 -35.18 -16.41 38.85
CA ALA A 56 -36.19 -15.44 39.31
C ALA A 56 -35.60 -14.17 39.98
N THR A 57 -35.54 -12.97 39.37
CA THR A 57 -36.57 -12.03 38.82
C THR A 57 -37.45 -11.32 39.87
N ALA A 58 -37.17 -10.04 40.13
CA ALA A 58 -38.13 -9.03 40.60
C ALA A 58 -37.63 -7.59 40.32
N THR A 59 -38.54 -6.62 40.33
CA THR A 59 -38.40 -5.27 39.75
C THR A 59 -38.27 -4.11 40.76
N ALA A 60 -37.45 -3.11 40.37
CA ALA A 60 -37.71 -1.65 40.43
C ALA A 60 -37.74 -0.84 41.76
N GLN A 61 -37.08 0.33 41.67
CA GLN A 61 -37.37 1.63 42.33
C GLN A 61 -37.42 1.76 43.86
N THR A 62 -36.42 2.43 44.45
CA THR A 62 -36.54 3.86 44.88
C THR A 62 -35.19 4.45 45.36
N MET A 63 -35.15 5.79 45.47
CA MET A 63 -34.09 6.66 46.03
C MET A 63 -34.60 7.21 47.39
N PRO A 64 -33.77 7.64 48.38
CA PRO A 64 -32.74 8.68 48.16
C PRO A 64 -31.42 8.64 48.98
N ASP A 65 -30.44 9.36 48.41
CA ASP A 65 -29.44 10.28 49.00
C ASP A 65 -29.03 10.21 50.49
N MET A 66 -27.70 10.10 50.73
CA MET A 66 -26.93 10.85 51.74
C MET A 66 -25.45 10.42 51.80
N GLY A 67 -24.54 11.37 52.07
CA GLY A 67 -23.26 11.10 52.75
C GLY A 67 -22.01 10.80 51.90
N THR A 68 -21.13 11.79 51.75
CA THR A 68 -19.68 11.56 51.55
C THR A 68 -18.97 11.47 52.92
N PRO A 69 -17.78 10.85 53.02
CA PRO A 69 -16.56 11.66 52.88
C PRO A 69 -15.35 10.97 52.21
N VAL A 70 -14.31 11.76 51.99
CA VAL A 70 -13.01 11.42 51.37
C VAL A 70 -11.94 11.27 52.46
N PRO A 71 -10.85 10.50 52.25
CA PRO A 71 -9.56 10.76 52.90
C PRO A 71 -8.48 11.25 51.90
N ARG A 72 -7.69 12.27 52.29
CA ARG A 72 -6.68 12.92 51.42
C ARG A 72 -5.44 13.39 52.21
N VAL A 73 -4.26 12.84 51.87
CA VAL A 73 -2.90 13.44 51.92
C VAL A 73 -2.33 14.06 53.22
N THR A 74 -1.24 13.45 53.73
CA THR A 74 0.00 14.06 54.32
C THR A 74 1.10 12.97 54.36
N VAL A 75 2.41 13.10 54.07
CA VAL A 75 3.37 14.19 53.73
C VAL A 75 4.33 14.68 54.86
N LEU A 76 5.44 13.94 55.05
CA LEU A 76 6.80 14.38 55.49
C LEU A 76 6.93 15.01 56.93
N PRO A 77 8.14 15.30 57.50
CA PRO A 77 9.50 15.38 56.91
C PRO A 77 10.72 14.83 57.75
N THR A 78 11.93 15.20 57.30
CA THR A 78 13.23 15.38 58.03
C THR A 78 14.22 14.22 58.34
N THR A 79 15.51 14.56 58.18
CA THR A 79 16.79 13.88 58.51
C THR A 79 17.49 14.64 59.67
N PRO A 80 18.54 14.16 60.41
CA PRO A 80 19.89 13.84 59.88
C PRO A 80 20.79 12.82 60.67
N GLY A 81 22.06 12.59 60.25
CA GLY A 81 23.18 12.49 61.22
C GLY A 81 24.18 11.30 61.24
N GLN A 82 25.21 11.34 60.39
CA GLN A 82 26.61 10.84 60.62
C GLN A 82 26.89 9.33 60.93
N ALA A 83 28.16 8.99 61.22
CA ALA A 83 28.79 7.67 61.03
C ALA A 83 29.70 7.24 62.21
N PRO A 84 30.36 6.05 62.15
CA PRO A 84 31.83 6.10 62.14
C PRO A 84 32.57 5.03 61.27
N LYS A 85 33.89 5.23 61.14
CA LYS A 85 34.98 4.32 60.73
C LYS A 85 35.97 4.20 61.92
N PRO A 86 37.12 3.45 61.94
CA PRO A 86 37.89 2.87 60.81
C PRO A 86 38.48 1.45 61.03
N ALA A 87 39.20 0.90 60.03
CA ALA A 87 40.45 0.13 60.20
C ALA A 87 41.15 -0.18 58.84
N GLY A 88 42.46 -0.43 58.90
CA GLY A 88 43.41 -0.88 57.85
C GLY A 88 44.81 -0.92 58.49
N PRO A 89 45.95 -0.96 57.76
CA PRO A 89 46.18 -1.24 56.33
C PRO A 89 47.31 -2.30 56.10
N ALA A 90 47.69 -2.59 54.83
CA ALA A 90 49.07 -2.99 54.48
C ALA A 90 49.35 -2.91 52.95
N THR A 91 50.57 -2.49 52.57
CA THR A 91 51.24 -2.79 51.28
C THR A 91 52.70 -3.12 51.58
N PRO A 92 53.49 -3.68 50.62
CA PRO A 92 54.45 -2.80 49.94
C PRO A 92 54.81 -3.20 48.49
N ARG A 93 55.64 -2.38 47.82
CA ARG A 93 56.47 -2.74 46.64
C ARG A 93 57.84 -3.28 47.09
N PRO A 94 58.73 -3.72 46.17
CA PRO A 94 59.78 -2.79 45.75
C PRO A 94 60.15 -2.82 44.24
N ASN A 95 61.16 -2.02 43.88
CA ASN A 95 61.88 -1.87 42.59
C ASN A 95 63.40 -2.11 42.92
N PRO A 96 64.45 -1.74 42.13
CA PRO A 96 64.62 -1.39 40.71
C PRO A 96 65.81 -2.15 40.04
N ALA A 97 66.32 -1.72 38.86
CA ALA A 97 67.73 -1.30 38.62
C ALA A 97 68.27 -1.43 37.17
N HIS A 98 68.74 -0.30 36.60
CA HIS A 98 69.81 -0.17 35.56
C HIS A 98 69.59 -0.88 34.19
N VAL A 99 70.46 -0.79 33.15
CA VAL A 99 71.78 -0.13 32.95
C VAL A 99 71.77 0.91 31.81
N ARG A 100 72.77 0.95 30.89
CA ARG A 100 73.03 2.04 29.91
C ARG A 100 74.05 1.60 28.84
N ALA A 101 74.12 2.35 27.72
CA ALA A 101 75.30 2.64 26.87
C ALA A 101 75.27 2.19 25.37
N ASN A 102 76.08 2.89 24.56
CA ASN A 102 76.16 2.84 23.10
C ASN A 102 77.28 1.89 22.61
N GLN A 103 77.23 1.42 21.35
CA GLN A 103 78.13 1.87 20.27
C GLN A 103 77.96 1.11 18.92
N THR A 104 78.16 1.83 17.82
CA THR A 104 78.48 1.39 16.43
C THR A 104 80.00 1.13 16.29
N PRO A 105 80.58 0.47 15.24
CA PRO A 105 80.24 0.69 13.81
C PRO A 105 80.61 -0.41 12.76
N GLN A 106 80.48 -0.03 11.46
CA GLN A 106 81.15 -0.57 10.25
C GLN A 106 80.82 -2.03 9.83
N SER A 107 81.05 -2.54 8.60
CA SER A 107 81.19 -2.12 7.18
C SER A 107 81.77 -3.36 6.43
N ALA A 108 81.86 -3.57 5.10
CA ALA A 108 81.54 -2.79 3.89
C ALA A 108 81.45 -3.69 2.62
N GLY A 109 80.86 -3.18 1.53
CA GLY A 109 81.25 -3.47 0.12
C GLY A 109 80.72 -4.76 -0.54
N ARG A 110 80.77 -4.96 -1.87
CA ARG A 110 81.06 -4.18 -3.13
C ARG A 110 80.44 -5.02 -4.30
N GLY A 111 80.05 -4.56 -5.49
CA GLY A 111 79.92 -3.22 -6.14
C GLY A 111 78.62 -3.20 -6.99
N ARG A 112 78.54 -2.72 -8.25
CA ARG A 112 79.48 -2.01 -9.15
C ARG A 112 78.69 -1.25 -10.26
N ASN A 113 79.40 -0.41 -11.02
CA ASN A 113 79.01 0.42 -12.18
C ASN A 113 78.61 -0.36 -13.46
N ASP A 114 77.95 0.20 -14.48
CA ASP A 114 77.42 1.57 -14.76
C ASP A 114 76.18 1.46 -15.71
N GLY A 115 75.48 2.48 -16.23
CA GLY A 115 75.67 3.95 -16.18
C GLY A 115 74.51 4.71 -16.88
N SER A 116 74.75 5.89 -17.49
CA SER A 116 73.70 6.74 -18.13
C SER A 116 74.29 7.74 -19.16
N PRO A 117 73.49 8.42 -20.03
CA PRO A 117 72.91 9.72 -19.62
C PRO A 117 71.56 10.13 -20.25
N ARG A 118 70.63 10.68 -19.45
CA ARG A 118 70.17 12.09 -19.54
C ARG A 118 69.22 12.45 -18.37
N HIS A 119 69.15 13.75 -18.06
CA HIS A 119 68.54 14.35 -16.86
C HIS A 119 67.14 14.98 -17.15
N HIS A 120 66.33 15.50 -16.21
CA HIS A 120 66.53 15.83 -14.77
C HIS A 120 65.39 15.34 -13.84
N GLN A 121 65.79 14.67 -12.76
CA GLN A 121 65.40 14.87 -11.34
C GLN A 121 63.92 14.95 -10.89
N ARG A 122 63.48 13.88 -10.21
CA ARG A 122 62.60 13.93 -9.02
C ARG A 122 63.44 14.17 -7.74
N LYS A 123 62.87 14.85 -6.73
CA LYS A 123 63.01 14.57 -5.27
C LYS A 123 62.25 15.62 -4.42
N PRO A 124 61.98 15.39 -3.11
CA PRO A 124 62.05 14.14 -2.35
C PRO A 124 60.72 13.79 -1.62
N ARG A 125 60.63 12.55 -1.12
CA ARG A 125 59.67 12.13 -0.09
C ARG A 125 60.14 12.72 1.26
N ARG A 126 59.26 13.37 2.04
CA ARG A 126 59.57 13.89 3.37
C ARG A 126 58.87 13.06 4.46
N THR A 127 59.59 12.77 5.54
CA THR A 127 59.08 12.12 6.76
C THR A 127 58.36 13.13 7.65
N SER A 128 57.71 12.62 8.71
CA SER A 128 57.05 13.41 9.74
C SER A 128 58.00 14.41 10.42
N GLY A 129 57.59 15.67 10.41
CA GLY A 129 58.12 16.77 11.20
C GLY A 129 57.02 17.84 11.28
N ASP A 130 56.96 18.59 12.38
CA ASP A 130 55.82 19.45 12.69
C ASP A 130 55.42 20.40 11.56
N ARG A 131 54.14 20.36 11.22
CA ARG A 131 53.44 21.43 10.51
C ARG A 131 52.29 21.96 11.35
N ASN A 132 52.63 22.32 12.58
CA ASN A 132 51.86 23.29 13.36
C ASN A 132 52.04 24.69 12.76
N LEU A 133 51.54 24.87 11.54
CA LEU A 133 51.47 26.16 10.85
C LEU A 133 50.23 26.88 11.35
N ASN A 134 50.41 27.76 12.34
CA ASN A 134 49.42 28.73 12.73
C ASN A 134 48.93 29.45 11.46
N LYS A 135 47.66 29.28 11.10
CA LYS A 135 47.06 30.10 10.05
C LYS A 135 46.84 31.48 10.64
N GLU A 136 47.57 32.46 10.14
CA GLU A 136 47.36 33.86 10.51
C GLU A 136 45.95 34.27 10.07
N GLU A 137 45.07 34.42 11.05
CA GLU A 137 43.79 35.11 10.86
C GLU A 137 44.10 36.61 10.92
N ASP A 138 43.70 37.37 9.89
CA ASP A 138 43.99 38.81 9.84
C ASP A 138 43.27 39.49 11.02
N PRO A 139 44.01 40.13 11.95
CA PRO A 139 43.43 40.63 13.19
C PRO A 139 42.52 41.85 12.99
N LEU A 140 42.58 42.51 11.83
CA LEU A 140 41.78 43.69 11.48
C LEU A 140 40.58 43.36 10.57
N ARG A 141 40.56 42.17 9.95
CA ARG A 141 39.50 41.77 9.00
C ARG A 141 38.52 40.76 9.58
N VAL A 142 37.25 40.91 9.20
CA VAL A 142 36.19 39.94 9.51
C VAL A 142 35.35 39.61 8.28
N LEU A 143 34.89 38.37 8.21
CA LEU A 143 33.98 37.87 7.18
C LEU A 143 32.55 37.88 7.73
N VAL A 144 31.65 38.58 7.04
CA VAL A 144 30.23 38.68 7.36
C VAL A 144 29.41 37.92 6.31
N THR A 145 28.44 37.13 6.76
CA THR A 145 27.57 36.31 5.92
C THR A 145 26.14 36.30 6.46
N GLY A 146 25.16 35.94 5.62
CA GLY A 146 23.75 35.81 6.04
C GLY A 146 22.91 37.08 5.96
N PHE A 147 23.39 38.12 5.29
CA PHE A 147 22.56 39.26 4.87
C PHE A 147 21.76 38.93 3.59
N PRO A 148 20.60 39.57 3.33
CA PRO A 148 19.85 39.39 2.09
C PRO A 148 20.65 39.81 0.85
N GLN A 149 20.43 39.12 -0.28
CA GLN A 149 21.23 39.28 -1.52
C GLN A 149 21.19 40.69 -2.14
N TYR A 150 20.20 41.51 -1.77
CA TYR A 150 20.03 42.90 -2.22
C TYR A 150 20.70 43.94 -1.31
N SER A 151 21.28 43.52 -0.17
CA SER A 151 21.89 44.43 0.82
C SER A 151 23.10 45.15 0.23
N GLN A 152 23.17 46.47 0.42
CA GLN A 152 24.28 47.28 -0.08
C GLN A 152 25.41 47.36 0.95
N ALA A 153 26.62 47.73 0.49
CA ALA A 153 27.76 47.97 1.39
C ALA A 153 27.43 49.00 2.49
N GLN A 154 26.60 50.00 2.17
CA GLN A 154 26.12 51.00 3.13
C GLN A 154 25.27 50.38 4.25
N ASP A 155 24.45 49.38 3.95
CA ASP A 155 23.56 48.73 4.94
C ASP A 155 24.36 47.91 5.95
N ILE A 156 25.39 47.20 5.46
CA ILE A 156 26.31 46.45 6.32
C ILE A 156 27.16 47.42 7.14
N SER A 157 27.73 48.48 6.52
CA SER A 157 28.53 49.49 7.22
C SER A 157 27.75 50.17 8.35
N ARG A 158 26.52 50.66 8.10
CA ARG A 158 25.61 51.26 9.11
C ARG A 158 25.39 50.37 10.33
N VAL A 159 25.35 49.05 10.13
CA VAL A 159 25.07 48.08 11.18
C VAL A 159 26.31 47.69 11.98
N PHE A 160 27.51 47.83 11.40
CA PHE A 160 28.79 47.50 12.03
C PHE A 160 29.59 48.69 12.59
N VAL A 161 29.31 49.93 12.16
CA VAL A 161 30.01 51.15 12.64
C VAL A 161 29.94 51.35 14.17
N LYS A 162 28.93 50.75 14.82
CA LYS A 162 28.79 50.73 16.29
C LYS A 162 29.83 49.90 17.04
N PHE A 163 30.67 49.13 16.35
CA PHE A 163 31.77 48.36 16.92
C PHE A 163 33.15 49.00 16.68
N GLY A 164 33.22 50.04 15.85
CA GLY A 164 34.47 50.66 15.44
C GLY A 164 34.41 51.30 14.06
N ASN A 165 35.48 51.98 13.66
CA ASN A 165 35.57 52.59 12.33
C ASN A 165 35.74 51.51 11.25
N VAL A 166 34.65 51.18 10.55
CA VAL A 166 34.56 50.01 9.67
C VAL A 166 34.45 50.38 8.19
N LYS A 167 35.37 49.85 7.39
CA LYS A 167 35.34 49.92 5.93
C LYS A 167 34.86 48.59 5.35
N VAL A 168 33.85 48.61 4.49
CA VAL A 168 33.55 47.46 3.63
C VAL A 168 34.60 47.43 2.53
N GLU A 169 35.40 46.38 2.49
CA GLU A 169 36.46 46.22 1.49
C GLU A 169 35.93 45.52 0.23
N ASN A 170 35.16 44.44 0.43
CA ASN A 170 34.52 43.68 -0.64
C ASN A 170 33.11 43.27 -0.20
N ILE A 171 32.16 43.29 -1.15
CA ILE A 171 30.81 42.77 -0.95
C ILE A 171 30.40 41.91 -2.16
N SER A 172 29.79 40.77 -1.87
CA SER A 172 29.13 39.88 -2.83
C SER A 172 27.70 39.59 -2.36
N SER A 173 26.90 38.90 -3.17
CA SER A 173 25.50 38.57 -2.83
C SER A 173 25.31 37.64 -1.62
N LYS A 174 26.39 37.16 -0.97
CA LYS A 174 26.34 36.26 0.20
C LYS A 174 27.40 36.53 1.28
N VAL A 175 28.47 37.26 0.95
CA VAL A 175 29.70 37.41 1.76
C VAL A 175 30.20 38.84 1.65
N ALA A 176 30.56 39.46 2.77
CA ALA A 176 31.24 40.76 2.81
C ALA A 176 32.49 40.68 3.69
N THR A 177 33.57 41.32 3.24
CA THR A 177 34.80 41.52 4.03
C THR A 177 34.78 42.92 4.62
N LEU A 178 34.89 43.01 5.94
CA LEU A 178 34.99 44.26 6.68
C LEU A 178 36.41 44.41 7.23
N VAL A 179 36.97 45.61 7.14
CA VAL A 179 38.24 46.02 7.72
C VAL A 179 37.96 47.03 8.83
N TYR A 180 38.55 46.82 10.00
CA TYR A 180 38.50 47.75 11.15
C TYR A 180 39.84 48.46 11.34
N THR A 181 39.85 49.53 12.13
CA THR A 181 41.08 50.25 12.50
C THR A 181 41.84 49.61 13.67
N SER A 182 41.18 48.81 14.51
CA SER A 182 41.77 48.09 15.64
C SER A 182 41.32 46.61 15.67
N ALA A 183 42.18 45.76 16.24
CA ALA A 183 41.90 44.34 16.41
C ALA A 183 40.83 44.07 17.49
N GLU A 184 40.62 45.02 18.39
CA GLU A 184 39.61 44.99 19.46
C GLU A 184 38.22 45.25 18.85
N GLU A 185 38.12 46.20 17.93
CA GLU A 185 36.91 46.48 17.14
C GLU A 185 36.50 45.24 16.31
N ALA A 186 37.45 44.61 15.61
CA ALA A 186 37.22 43.39 14.85
C ALA A 186 36.76 42.22 15.74
N LYS A 187 37.40 42.02 16.92
CA LYS A 187 36.98 41.01 17.91
C LYS A 187 35.58 41.30 18.46
N ALA A 188 35.23 42.55 18.73
CA ALA A 188 33.89 42.94 19.19
C ALA A 188 32.82 42.60 18.15
N ALA A 189 33.08 42.88 16.86
CA ALA A 189 32.20 42.49 15.77
C ALA A 189 32.02 40.96 15.65
N ILE A 190 33.08 40.16 15.86
CA ILE A 190 33.00 38.69 15.88
C ILE A 190 32.16 38.21 17.08
N GLN A 191 32.32 38.80 18.27
CA GLN A 191 31.50 38.47 19.45
C GLN A 191 30.01 38.86 19.28
N ALA A 192 29.70 39.72 18.31
CA ALA A 192 28.34 40.12 17.93
C ALA A 192 27.70 39.20 16.86
N SER A 193 28.40 38.17 16.39
CA SER A 193 27.88 37.15 15.47
C SER A 193 26.54 36.56 15.96
N LYS A 194 25.55 36.49 15.08
CA LYS A 194 24.14 36.12 15.32
C LYS A 194 23.35 37.01 16.29
N LYS A 195 23.92 38.11 16.81
CA LYS A 195 23.21 39.12 17.63
C LYS A 195 22.86 40.39 16.84
N VAL A 196 23.41 40.51 15.64
CA VAL A 196 23.31 41.67 14.74
C VAL A 196 22.52 41.27 13.51
N ASN A 197 21.65 42.15 12.99
CA ASN A 197 20.83 41.86 11.80
C ASN A 197 20.85 43.01 10.77
N VAL A 198 20.56 42.68 9.51
CA VAL A 198 20.28 43.62 8.40
C VAL A 198 18.98 43.16 7.75
N TYR A 199 18.01 44.08 7.60
CA TYR A 199 16.64 43.80 7.15
C TYR A 199 15.96 42.62 7.90
N GLY A 200 16.29 42.41 9.18
CA GLY A 200 15.74 41.34 10.03
C GLY A 200 16.51 40.01 9.99
N GLU A 201 17.41 39.79 9.03
CA GLU A 201 18.22 38.56 8.95
C GLU A 201 19.48 38.64 9.82
N PHE A 202 19.72 37.64 10.66
CA PHE A 202 20.81 37.63 11.63
C PHE A 202 22.17 37.25 11.01
N LEU A 203 23.11 38.18 11.10
CA LEU A 203 24.41 38.10 10.44
C LEU A 203 25.39 37.20 11.19
N THR A 204 26.05 36.30 10.46
CA THR A 204 27.14 35.48 10.99
C THR A 204 28.47 36.13 10.63
N VAL A 205 29.16 36.63 11.67
CA VAL A 205 30.51 37.21 11.63
C VAL A 205 31.55 36.15 12.03
N ARG A 206 32.70 36.13 11.37
CA ARG A 206 33.82 35.19 11.58
C ARG A 206 35.17 35.89 11.38
N PRO A 207 36.28 35.39 11.98
CA PRO A 207 37.62 35.86 11.66
C PRO A 207 37.97 35.65 10.18
N TYR A 208 38.63 36.63 9.57
CA TYR A 208 39.11 36.53 8.20
C TYR A 208 40.33 35.61 8.11
N SER A 209 40.37 34.80 7.06
CA SER A 209 41.61 34.25 6.52
C SER A 209 41.43 34.07 5.02
N GLU A 210 42.50 34.21 4.24
CA GLU A 210 42.43 34.19 2.77
C GLU A 210 41.77 32.92 2.24
N GLN A 211 42.08 31.77 2.85
CA GLN A 211 41.46 30.50 2.49
C GLN A 211 39.94 30.52 2.72
N ARG A 212 39.45 30.99 3.88
CA ARG A 212 38.00 31.10 4.14
C ARG A 212 37.34 32.12 3.22
N ALA A 213 38.01 33.22 2.90
CA ALA A 213 37.50 34.22 1.97
C ALA A 213 37.33 33.61 0.58
N ALA A 214 38.37 32.95 0.07
CA ALA A 214 38.37 32.25 -1.21
C ALA A 214 37.35 31.10 -1.27
N ASP A 215 37.23 30.28 -0.24
CA ASP A 215 36.23 29.20 -0.15
C ASP A 215 34.79 29.75 -0.24
N LEU A 216 34.55 30.91 0.38
CA LEU A 216 33.24 31.56 0.41
C LEU A 216 32.91 32.36 -0.87
N THR A 217 33.89 32.96 -1.54
CA THR A 217 33.69 33.60 -2.86
C THR A 217 33.65 32.59 -3.99
N ASN A 218 34.47 31.53 -3.96
CA ASN A 218 34.43 30.47 -4.97
C ASN A 218 33.15 29.63 -4.88
N ARG A 219 32.45 29.62 -3.74
CA ARG A 219 31.04 29.14 -3.64
C ARG A 219 30.01 30.03 -4.38
N ALA A 220 30.44 31.07 -5.10
CA ALA A 220 29.62 31.82 -6.07
C ALA A 220 29.98 31.53 -7.54
N THR A 221 31.14 30.93 -7.83
CA THR A 221 31.62 30.59 -9.18
C THR A 221 31.84 29.10 -9.43
N LEU A 222 31.81 28.26 -8.39
CA LEU A 222 31.33 26.89 -8.53
C LEU A 222 30.01 26.94 -9.30
N PRO A 223 29.80 26.09 -10.32
CA PRO A 223 28.49 25.91 -10.90
C PRO A 223 27.47 25.65 -9.79
N LYS A 224 26.20 25.95 -10.06
CA LYS A 224 25.20 25.05 -9.50
C LYS A 224 25.62 23.65 -9.95
N LEU A 225 25.94 22.78 -9.00
CA LEU A 225 25.66 21.37 -9.22
C LEU A 225 24.16 21.35 -9.52
N ASP A 226 23.84 21.26 -10.81
CA ASP A 226 22.54 20.79 -11.25
C ASP A 226 22.49 19.30 -10.89
N PHE A 227 22.35 19.07 -9.58
CA PHE A 227 21.27 18.24 -9.07
C PHE A 227 20.00 18.68 -9.81
N THR A 228 19.86 18.14 -11.04
CA THR A 228 18.59 17.96 -11.68
C THR A 228 17.66 17.36 -10.62
N ARG A 229 16.36 17.65 -10.72
CA ARG A 229 15.42 17.31 -9.64
C ARG A 229 15.10 15.81 -9.66
N THR A 230 16.09 14.96 -9.35
CA THR A 230 16.16 13.54 -9.71
C THR A 230 15.34 12.62 -8.81
N LYS A 231 14.16 13.08 -8.39
CA LYS A 231 12.99 12.23 -8.59
C LYS A 231 12.53 12.26 -10.05
N GLN A 232 13.45 11.84 -10.93
CA GLN A 232 13.03 11.01 -12.05
C GLN A 232 12.27 9.84 -11.43
N LYS A 233 10.96 9.77 -11.70
CA LYS A 233 10.14 8.62 -11.32
C LYS A 233 10.40 7.41 -12.22
N SER A 234 11.53 7.38 -12.92
CA SER A 234 11.93 6.33 -13.84
C SER A 234 11.84 4.95 -13.19
N VAL A 235 11.55 3.98 -14.04
CA VAL A 235 11.79 2.57 -13.72
C VAL A 235 13.33 2.40 -13.67
N PRO A 236 13.91 1.60 -12.75
CA PRO A 236 15.37 1.40 -12.66
C PRO A 236 16.06 0.97 -13.96
N LEU A 237 15.29 0.38 -14.87
CA LEU A 237 15.64 -0.02 -16.23
C LEU A 237 14.37 0.18 -17.06
N ASP A 238 14.45 0.65 -18.31
CA ASP A 238 13.28 0.67 -19.20
C ASP A 238 13.05 -0.77 -19.70
N PRO A 239 11.83 -1.35 -19.58
CA PRO A 239 11.50 -2.64 -20.17
C PRO A 239 11.92 -2.83 -21.63
N LYS A 240 11.93 -1.76 -22.44
CA LYS A 240 12.34 -1.79 -23.85
C LYS A 240 13.85 -1.95 -24.07
N GLN A 241 14.64 -1.81 -23.01
CA GLN A 241 16.10 -1.98 -23.02
C GLN A 241 16.53 -3.36 -22.49
N ILE A 242 15.57 -4.24 -22.18
CA ILE A 242 15.84 -5.59 -21.67
C ILE A 242 15.97 -6.56 -22.83
N ASP A 243 17.08 -7.28 -22.85
CA ASP A 243 17.25 -8.46 -23.69
C ASP A 243 16.44 -9.63 -23.10
N PHE A 244 15.34 -9.98 -23.78
CA PHE A 244 14.46 -11.10 -23.42
C PHE A 244 14.88 -12.45 -24.07
N SER A 245 16.05 -12.53 -24.72
CA SER A 245 16.51 -13.78 -25.35
C SER A 245 16.76 -14.94 -24.36
N GLY A 246 16.51 -16.17 -24.78
CA GLY A 246 16.78 -17.36 -23.97
C GLY A 246 15.70 -17.67 -22.93
N ASP A 247 16.02 -18.55 -21.98
CA ASP A 247 15.07 -19.05 -20.99
C ASP A 247 14.69 -18.03 -19.90
N PHE A 248 13.58 -18.33 -19.21
CA PHE A 248 13.03 -17.52 -18.12
C PHE A 248 14.05 -17.15 -17.03
N ASN A 249 15.00 -18.04 -16.70
CA ASN A 249 15.97 -17.78 -15.62
C ASN A 249 17.03 -16.77 -16.08
N LYS A 250 17.55 -16.90 -17.31
CA LYS A 250 18.47 -15.90 -17.89
C LYS A 250 17.82 -14.53 -18.03
N GLN A 251 16.55 -14.47 -18.43
CA GLN A 251 15.78 -13.22 -18.47
C GLN A 251 15.64 -12.61 -17.06
N LEU A 252 15.28 -13.43 -16.07
CA LEU A 252 15.18 -13.00 -14.67
C LEU A 252 16.53 -12.49 -14.13
N GLU A 253 17.64 -13.18 -14.39
CA GLU A 253 18.98 -12.76 -13.98
C GLU A 253 19.35 -11.38 -14.55
N ARG A 254 19.08 -11.14 -15.85
CA ARG A 254 19.26 -9.82 -16.48
C ARG A 254 18.39 -8.74 -15.83
N ILE A 255 17.11 -9.03 -15.56
CA ILE A 255 16.20 -8.12 -14.85
C ILE A 255 16.76 -7.80 -13.45
N LEU A 256 17.22 -8.81 -12.71
CA LEU A 256 17.75 -8.62 -11.35
C LEU A 256 19.04 -7.81 -11.33
N ALA A 257 20.00 -8.10 -12.22
CA ALA A 257 21.26 -7.34 -12.33
C ALA A 257 21.03 -5.89 -12.80
N GLY A 258 20.06 -5.69 -13.68
CA GLY A 258 19.61 -4.36 -14.10
C GLY A 258 19.01 -3.55 -12.95
N VAL A 259 18.19 -4.17 -12.10
CA VAL A 259 17.27 -3.48 -11.18
C VAL A 259 17.76 -3.40 -9.72
N ARG A 260 18.42 -4.44 -9.19
CA ARG A 260 18.84 -4.51 -7.78
C ARG A 260 20.06 -3.63 -7.48
N LEU A 261 20.19 -3.21 -6.23
CA LEU A 261 21.46 -2.68 -5.69
C LEU A 261 22.49 -3.82 -5.58
N THR A 262 23.78 -3.51 -5.75
CA THR A 262 24.87 -4.47 -5.50
C THR A 262 25.18 -4.62 -4.00
N GLN A 263 26.05 -5.56 -3.63
CA GLN A 263 26.47 -5.68 -2.23
C GLN A 263 27.33 -4.49 -1.80
N GLU A 264 28.10 -3.91 -2.72
CA GLU A 264 28.92 -2.72 -2.52
C GLU A 264 28.02 -1.48 -2.30
N ASP A 265 26.99 -1.30 -3.14
CA ASP A 265 25.97 -0.24 -2.96
C ASP A 265 25.36 -0.30 -1.55
N VAL A 266 24.91 -1.50 -1.14
CA VAL A 266 24.26 -1.72 0.18
C VAL A 266 25.25 -1.50 1.32
N SER A 267 26.52 -1.88 1.15
CA SER A 267 27.55 -1.71 2.18
C SER A 267 27.94 -0.23 2.35
N ALA A 268 27.99 0.54 1.25
CA ALA A 268 28.29 1.97 1.27
C ALA A 268 27.27 2.80 2.07
N LEU A 269 26.01 2.35 2.14
CA LEU A 269 24.94 3.00 2.94
C LEU A 269 25.20 2.99 4.45
N SER A 270 26.12 2.15 4.97
CA SER A 270 26.57 2.24 6.37
C SER A 270 27.10 3.64 6.72
N THR A 271 27.76 4.31 5.76
CA THR A 271 28.24 5.69 5.87
C THR A 271 27.09 6.66 6.15
N LEU A 272 25.97 6.53 5.43
CA LEU A 272 24.79 7.40 5.57
C LEU A 272 24.22 7.37 6.99
N TYR A 273 24.03 6.18 7.56
CA TYR A 273 23.51 6.06 8.93
C TYR A 273 24.52 6.58 9.96
N THR A 274 25.82 6.36 9.73
CA THR A 274 26.91 6.88 10.58
C THR A 274 26.97 8.41 10.58
N ASP A 275 26.87 9.04 9.40
CA ASP A 275 26.86 10.51 9.27
C ASP A 275 25.61 11.13 9.89
N VAL A 276 24.45 10.47 9.77
CA VAL A 276 23.22 10.87 10.46
C VAL A 276 23.37 10.79 11.98
N GLU A 277 23.94 9.70 12.53
CA GLU A 277 24.20 9.59 13.96
C GLU A 277 25.15 10.69 14.43
N HIS A 278 26.29 10.87 13.75
CA HIS A 278 27.29 11.88 14.10
C HIS A 278 26.70 13.30 14.11
N ALA A 279 25.88 13.65 13.11
CA ALA A 279 25.19 14.94 13.09
C ALA A 279 24.18 15.09 14.24
N LEU A 280 23.36 14.07 14.51
CA LEU A 280 22.29 14.13 15.52
C LEU A 280 22.80 14.01 16.97
N GLN A 281 23.95 13.38 17.21
CA GLN A 281 24.59 13.29 18.53
C GLN A 281 24.85 14.67 19.16
N ALA A 282 25.07 15.72 18.37
CA ALA A 282 25.25 17.09 18.85
C ALA A 282 24.02 17.65 19.61
N GLN A 283 22.83 17.07 19.40
CA GLN A 283 21.59 17.43 20.11
C GLN A 283 21.05 16.28 20.99
N TRP A 284 21.29 15.03 20.61
CA TRP A 284 20.83 13.82 21.31
C TRP A 284 21.98 12.81 21.49
N PRO A 285 22.95 13.07 22.38
CA PRO A 285 24.06 12.14 22.63
C PRO A 285 23.60 10.71 22.88
N GLY A 286 24.17 9.75 22.15
CA GLY A 286 23.77 8.33 22.21
C GLY A 286 22.51 7.98 21.41
N CYS A 287 22.01 8.84 20.52
CA CYS A 287 21.01 8.42 19.53
C CYS A 287 21.60 7.49 18.47
N SER A 288 20.80 6.53 18.01
CA SER A 288 21.18 5.60 16.94
C SER A 288 20.21 5.58 15.76
N ALA A 289 20.74 5.36 14.57
CA ALA A 289 20.05 5.37 13.29
C ALA A 289 19.76 3.93 12.85
N ILE A 290 18.58 3.41 13.20
CA ILE A 290 18.17 2.04 12.88
C ILE A 290 17.64 2.00 11.43
N PRO A 291 18.34 1.37 10.48
CA PRO A 291 17.89 1.28 9.10
C PRO A 291 16.68 0.35 8.99
N PHE A 292 15.78 0.64 8.04
CA PHE A 292 14.66 -0.24 7.71
C PHE A 292 14.27 -0.10 6.23
N GLY A 293 13.09 -0.64 5.88
CA GLY A 293 12.50 -0.45 4.57
C GLY A 293 13.19 -1.27 3.48
N SER A 294 12.89 -0.96 2.23
CA SER A 294 13.03 -1.95 1.15
C SER A 294 14.46 -2.41 0.86
N ILE A 295 15.46 -1.60 1.23
CA ILE A 295 16.89 -1.99 1.12
C ILE A 295 17.22 -3.07 2.16
N THR A 296 16.85 -2.87 3.43
CA THR A 296 17.10 -3.83 4.51
C THR A 296 16.37 -5.17 4.34
N THR A 297 15.25 -5.20 3.61
CA THR A 297 14.51 -6.44 3.33
C THR A 297 15.06 -7.23 2.14
N GLY A 298 16.20 -6.84 1.56
CA GLY A 298 16.75 -7.46 0.35
C GLY A 298 15.98 -7.13 -0.95
N LEU A 299 14.93 -6.30 -0.87
CA LEU A 299 14.12 -5.85 -2.00
C LEU A 299 14.60 -4.50 -2.59
N GLY A 300 15.82 -4.09 -2.25
CA GLY A 300 16.43 -2.84 -2.69
C GLY A 300 16.61 -2.81 -4.20
N VAL A 301 16.15 -1.72 -4.83
CA VAL A 301 16.36 -1.43 -6.25
C VAL A 301 17.11 -0.11 -6.39
N LYS A 302 17.81 0.13 -7.51
CA LYS A 302 18.65 1.32 -7.75
C LYS A 302 17.94 2.68 -7.60
N THR A 303 16.61 2.72 -7.54
CA THR A 303 15.80 3.92 -7.23
C THR A 303 14.97 3.82 -5.93
N SER A 304 15.40 2.98 -4.98
CA SER A 304 14.83 2.95 -3.62
C SER A 304 15.36 4.12 -2.78
N ASP A 305 14.45 4.79 -2.07
CA ASP A 305 14.84 5.65 -0.94
C ASP A 305 15.36 4.73 0.20
N ALA A 306 16.25 5.26 1.06
CA ALA A 306 16.74 4.60 2.27
C ALA A 306 15.92 5.03 3.49
N ASP A 307 15.28 4.10 4.20
CA ASP A 307 14.41 4.40 5.34
C ASP A 307 15.16 4.22 6.68
N CYS A 308 15.02 5.15 7.62
CA CYS A 308 15.72 5.08 8.92
C CYS A 308 14.88 5.60 10.10
N PHE A 309 14.88 4.85 11.21
CA PHE A 309 14.28 5.26 12.48
C PHE A 309 15.37 5.69 13.46
N VAL A 310 15.30 6.92 13.95
CA VAL A 310 16.24 7.41 14.97
C VAL A 310 15.73 7.07 16.36
N HIS A 311 16.42 6.15 17.04
CA HIS A 311 16.24 5.94 18.46
C HIS A 311 16.86 7.12 19.23
N ILE A 312 16.01 7.98 19.80
CA ILE A 312 16.43 9.03 20.73
C ILE A 312 16.37 8.49 22.16
N PRO A 313 17.45 8.57 22.96
CA PRO A 313 17.49 8.05 24.32
C PRO A 313 16.42 8.65 25.25
N PRO A 314 15.93 7.90 26.27
CA PRO A 314 14.80 8.32 27.11
C PRO A 314 14.95 9.70 27.75
N GLN A 315 16.15 10.08 28.20
CA GLN A 315 16.43 11.37 28.83
C GLN A 315 16.24 12.58 27.90
N PHE A 316 16.19 12.37 26.58
CA PHE A 316 15.90 13.41 25.58
C PHE A 316 14.51 13.26 24.94
N ARG A 317 13.70 12.30 25.41
CA ARG A 317 12.30 12.11 25.01
C ARG A 317 11.39 12.94 25.91
N HIS A 318 10.77 13.95 25.33
CA HIS A 318 9.85 14.86 26.01
C HIS A 318 8.55 14.97 25.19
N PRO A 319 7.36 14.93 25.82
CA PRO A 319 6.09 15.15 25.13
C PRO A 319 6.08 16.48 24.34
N GLY A 320 5.46 16.48 23.16
CA GLY A 320 5.32 17.68 22.32
C GLY A 320 6.58 18.15 21.57
N ASN A 321 7.76 17.54 21.79
CA ASN A 321 8.97 17.93 21.06
C ASN A 321 8.85 17.65 19.55
N ASN A 322 9.07 18.67 18.71
CA ASN A 322 9.10 18.49 17.27
C ASN A 322 10.49 18.02 16.79
N TYR A 323 10.77 16.72 16.97
CA TYR A 323 12.02 16.08 16.57
C TYR A 323 12.36 16.27 15.10
N VAL A 324 11.37 16.16 14.21
CA VAL A 324 11.51 16.39 12.75
C VAL A 324 12.04 17.79 12.43
N MET A 325 11.50 18.84 13.06
CA MET A 325 11.97 20.21 12.83
C MET A 325 13.33 20.50 13.48
N LYS A 326 13.67 19.83 14.59
CA LYS A 326 15.01 19.90 15.20
C LYS A 326 16.04 19.20 14.31
N ALA A 327 15.79 17.96 13.88
CA ALA A 327 16.65 17.19 13.00
C ALA A 327 16.94 17.93 11.69
N LYS A 328 15.92 18.51 11.03
CA LYS A 328 16.14 19.36 9.84
C LYS A 328 17.17 20.47 10.09
N ARG A 329 17.05 21.22 11.20
CA ARG A 329 17.99 22.30 11.55
C ARG A 329 19.39 21.82 11.89
N ILE A 330 19.54 20.56 12.29
CA ILE A 330 20.84 19.93 12.56
C ILE A 330 21.50 19.50 11.25
N LEU A 331 20.80 18.73 10.41
CA LEU A 331 21.30 18.30 9.10
C LEU A 331 21.67 19.51 8.21
N GLN A 332 20.94 20.63 8.30
CA GLN A 332 21.25 21.89 7.60
C GLN A 332 22.59 22.54 8.01
N GLN A 333 23.27 22.07 9.07
CA GLN A 333 24.59 22.55 9.47
C GLN A 333 25.75 21.78 8.79
N TYR A 334 25.45 20.69 8.09
CA TYR A 334 26.41 19.86 7.34
C TYR A 334 26.06 19.86 5.82
N PRO A 335 26.10 21.03 5.15
CA PRO A 335 25.61 21.17 3.76
C PRO A 335 26.44 20.41 2.72
N ASP A 336 27.65 19.99 3.07
CA ASP A 336 28.54 19.17 2.24
C ASP A 336 28.27 17.66 2.40
N VAL A 337 27.34 17.28 3.29
CA VAL A 337 26.90 15.90 3.55
C VAL A 337 25.40 15.71 3.21
N PHE A 338 24.55 16.69 3.55
CA PHE A 338 23.09 16.61 3.39
C PHE A 338 22.52 17.75 2.52
N ALA A 339 21.82 17.38 1.45
CA ALA A 339 21.08 18.27 0.55
C ALA A 339 19.55 18.03 0.60
N GLU A 340 18.78 18.87 -0.10
CA GLU A 340 17.31 18.75 -0.31
C GLU A 340 16.44 18.54 0.97
N ILE A 341 16.88 19.05 2.12
CA ILE A 341 16.30 18.72 3.43
C ILE A 341 14.86 19.25 3.61
N LEU A 342 13.87 18.35 3.54
CA LEU A 342 12.44 18.61 3.63
C LEU A 342 11.80 17.92 4.85
N SER A 343 11.37 18.73 5.81
CA SER A 343 10.61 18.31 6.99
C SER A 343 9.11 18.17 6.67
N ILE A 344 8.52 17.00 6.96
CA ILE A 344 7.08 16.72 6.82
C ILE A 344 6.48 16.38 8.20
N PRO A 345 6.29 17.36 9.10
CA PRO A 345 5.92 17.10 10.49
C PRO A 345 4.42 16.80 10.72
N ARG A 346 3.55 16.97 9.71
CA ARG A 346 2.08 16.83 9.82
C ARG A 346 1.52 15.52 9.23
N ALA A 347 2.38 14.58 8.83
CA ALA A 347 1.95 13.26 8.34
C ALA A 347 1.73 12.28 9.51
N ASN A 348 0.94 11.21 9.29
CA ASN A 348 0.66 10.16 10.28
C ASN A 348 1.94 9.56 10.90
N THR A 349 3.00 9.50 10.11
CA THR A 349 4.39 9.29 10.54
C THR A 349 5.20 10.53 10.14
N PRO A 350 5.53 11.42 11.08
CA PRO A 350 6.36 12.60 10.81
C PRO A 350 7.78 12.21 10.37
N ILE A 351 8.25 12.78 9.25
CA ILE A 351 9.55 12.45 8.64
C ILE A 351 10.37 13.67 8.24
N VAL A 352 11.69 13.51 8.17
CA VAL A 352 12.61 14.39 7.42
C VAL A 352 13.10 13.62 6.19
N LYS A 353 12.83 14.16 5.00
CA LYS A 353 13.46 13.72 3.74
C LYS A 353 14.74 14.53 3.49
N PHE A 354 15.76 13.91 2.94
CA PHE A 354 16.98 14.59 2.46
C PHE A 354 17.70 13.74 1.41
N PHE A 355 18.67 14.34 0.73
CA PHE A 355 19.62 13.65 -0.13
C PHE A 355 20.98 13.58 0.55
N HIS A 356 21.53 12.38 0.68
CA HIS A 356 22.86 12.13 1.23
C HIS A 356 23.90 12.19 0.11
N ILE A 357 24.80 13.18 0.17
CA ILE A 357 25.75 13.48 -0.90
C ILE A 357 26.80 12.35 -1.06
N PRO A 358 27.47 11.86 0.01
CA PRO A 358 28.53 10.83 -0.12
C PRO A 358 28.08 9.51 -0.76
N THR A 359 26.82 9.10 -0.58
CA THR A 359 26.26 7.85 -1.14
C THR A 359 25.26 8.11 -2.28
N ALA A 360 25.10 9.36 -2.71
CA ALA A 360 24.11 9.80 -3.71
C ALA A 360 22.66 9.27 -3.48
N THR A 361 22.24 9.11 -2.21
CA THR A 361 21.01 8.40 -1.84
C THR A 361 19.94 9.33 -1.25
N ASN A 362 18.68 9.18 -1.62
CA ASN A 362 17.56 9.81 -0.91
C ASN A 362 17.25 9.05 0.40
N CYS A 363 17.02 9.75 1.51
CA CYS A 363 16.71 9.11 2.80
C CYS A 363 15.52 9.76 3.53
N ASP A 364 14.71 8.90 4.18
CA ASP A 364 13.57 9.24 5.02
C ASP A 364 13.87 8.90 6.49
N LEU A 365 14.06 9.93 7.33
CA LEU A 365 14.23 9.79 8.78
C LEU A 365 12.90 9.95 9.52
N THR A 366 12.51 8.94 10.30
CA THR A 366 11.39 8.98 11.26
C THR A 366 11.88 8.94 12.70
N PHE A 367 11.13 9.63 13.58
CA PHE A 367 11.36 9.67 15.03
C PHE A 367 10.21 9.06 15.83
N LYS A 368 9.11 8.67 15.16
CA LYS A 368 7.83 8.34 15.82
C LYS A 368 7.86 6.95 16.47
N THR A 369 8.17 5.93 15.69
CA THR A 369 8.00 4.52 16.09
C THR A 369 8.98 3.60 15.36
N PRO A 370 9.52 2.55 16.02
CA PRO A 370 10.32 1.52 15.38
C PRO A 370 9.48 0.44 14.67
N LEU A 371 8.14 0.54 14.62
CA LEU A 371 7.27 -0.43 13.92
C LEU A 371 7.75 -0.74 12.49
N GLY A 372 8.18 0.28 11.73
CA GLY A 372 8.74 0.10 10.38
C GLY A 372 10.01 -0.77 10.34
N ALA A 373 10.86 -0.70 11.37
CA ALA A 373 12.03 -1.56 11.51
C ALA A 373 11.66 -3.00 11.87
N GLN A 374 10.68 -3.20 12.75
CA GLN A 374 10.22 -4.55 13.11
C GLN A 374 9.51 -5.22 11.93
N ASN A 375 8.62 -4.51 11.24
CA ASN A 375 8.00 -4.97 9.98
C ASN A 375 9.06 -5.33 8.93
N SER A 376 10.16 -4.57 8.85
CA SER A 376 11.26 -4.89 7.94
C SER A 376 12.03 -6.14 8.34
N LYS A 377 12.26 -6.38 9.65
CA LYS A 377 12.85 -7.65 10.13
C LYS A 377 11.97 -8.85 9.81
N LEU A 378 10.66 -8.75 10.02
CA LEU A 378 9.71 -9.83 9.71
C LEU A 378 9.72 -10.16 8.20
N VAL A 379 9.63 -9.13 7.35
CA VAL A 379 9.72 -9.29 5.89
C VAL A 379 11.06 -9.88 5.46
N ALA A 380 12.17 -9.42 6.05
CA ALA A 380 13.50 -9.95 5.76
C ALA A 380 13.59 -11.44 6.13
N PHE A 381 13.21 -11.81 7.36
CA PHE A 381 13.21 -13.19 7.85
C PHE A 381 12.37 -14.10 6.95
N MET A 382 11.14 -13.71 6.63
CA MET A 382 10.25 -14.45 5.73
C MET A 382 10.85 -14.61 4.33
N LEU A 383 11.25 -13.52 3.67
CA LEU A 383 11.70 -13.61 2.27
C LEU A 383 13.10 -14.23 2.10
N HIS A 384 13.91 -14.31 3.16
CA HIS A 384 15.19 -15.03 3.13
C HIS A 384 15.07 -16.50 3.53
N ALA A 385 13.89 -16.97 3.96
CA ALA A 385 13.63 -18.38 4.28
C ALA A 385 14.00 -19.30 3.09
N ASP A 386 13.48 -18.98 1.91
CA ASP A 386 13.68 -19.75 0.68
C ASP A 386 14.32 -18.87 -0.43
N PRO A 387 15.34 -19.36 -1.15
CA PRO A 387 16.10 -18.56 -2.12
C PRO A 387 15.28 -18.11 -3.34
N ARG A 388 14.12 -18.72 -3.64
CA ARG A 388 13.24 -18.35 -4.75
C ARG A 388 12.52 -17.01 -4.52
N LEU A 389 12.33 -16.62 -3.25
CA LEU A 389 11.37 -15.58 -2.87
C LEU A 389 11.88 -14.16 -3.14
N ILE A 390 13.14 -13.84 -2.87
CA ILE A 390 13.73 -12.53 -3.20
C ILE A 390 13.75 -12.27 -4.72
N PRO A 391 14.22 -13.19 -5.59
CA PRO A 391 14.09 -13.08 -7.04
C PRO A 391 12.65 -12.79 -7.51
N MET A 392 11.69 -13.62 -7.07
CA MET A 392 10.27 -13.46 -7.39
C MET A 392 9.72 -12.09 -6.94
N ALA A 393 9.99 -11.69 -5.69
CA ALA A 393 9.47 -10.47 -5.11
C ALA A 393 10.06 -9.21 -5.77
N VAL A 394 11.33 -9.23 -6.17
CA VAL A 394 11.94 -8.14 -6.95
C VAL A 394 11.32 -8.06 -8.35
N ALA A 395 11.06 -9.19 -9.02
CA ALA A 395 10.37 -9.21 -10.32
C ALA A 395 8.96 -8.62 -10.24
N ILE A 396 8.18 -8.97 -9.20
CA ILE A 396 6.83 -8.40 -8.95
C ILE A 396 6.92 -6.90 -8.61
N LYS A 397 7.88 -6.49 -7.77
CA LYS A 397 8.13 -5.06 -7.45
C LYS A 397 8.49 -4.26 -8.71
N TYR A 398 9.29 -4.84 -9.60
CA TYR A 398 9.65 -4.23 -10.89
C TYR A 398 8.46 -4.12 -11.83
N TRP A 399 7.68 -5.19 -12.03
CA TRP A 399 6.43 -5.17 -12.80
C TRP A 399 5.44 -4.11 -12.31
N ALA A 400 5.22 -4.01 -10.99
CA ALA A 400 4.34 -3.00 -10.39
C ALA A 400 4.87 -1.56 -10.53
N LYS A 401 6.20 -1.39 -10.66
CA LYS A 401 6.86 -0.11 -10.93
C LYS A 401 6.75 0.28 -12.41
N VAL A 402 6.88 -0.69 -13.32
CA VAL A 402 6.73 -0.53 -14.79
C VAL A 402 5.35 -0.04 -15.18
N HIS A 403 4.30 -0.61 -14.58
CA HIS A 403 2.91 -0.19 -14.83
C HIS A 403 2.44 0.94 -13.91
N ASP A 404 3.36 1.55 -13.14
CA ASP A 404 3.10 2.70 -12.28
C ASP A 404 1.96 2.45 -11.27
N PHE A 405 1.92 1.25 -10.66
CA PHE A 405 1.04 0.91 -9.55
C PHE A 405 1.68 1.16 -8.18
N SER A 406 3.01 1.13 -8.08
CA SER A 406 3.72 1.33 -6.81
C SER A 406 4.11 2.80 -6.59
N GLY A 407 3.74 3.36 -5.43
CA GLY A 407 4.18 4.70 -5.01
C GLY A 407 3.15 5.52 -4.22
N THR A 408 3.45 6.82 -4.06
CA THR A 408 2.62 7.77 -3.30
C THR A 408 1.22 7.90 -3.89
N GLY A 409 0.19 7.69 -3.06
CA GLY A 409 -1.22 7.72 -3.49
C GLY A 409 -1.67 6.48 -4.27
N LYS A 410 -0.89 5.38 -4.22
CA LYS A 410 -1.15 4.12 -4.91
C LYS A 410 -0.87 2.93 -3.96
N LEU A 411 -0.60 1.74 -4.51
CA LEU A 411 -0.10 0.62 -3.72
C LEU A 411 1.28 0.99 -3.16
N THR A 412 1.48 0.88 -1.85
CA THR A 412 2.81 1.09 -1.27
C THR A 412 3.70 -0.13 -1.58
N ASN A 413 5.02 0.05 -1.66
CA ASN A 413 5.94 -1.08 -1.83
C ASN A 413 5.74 -2.13 -0.71
N TYR A 414 5.49 -1.67 0.52
CA TYR A 414 5.20 -2.54 1.65
C TYR A 414 3.88 -3.33 1.48
N ALA A 415 2.79 -2.68 1.03
CA ALA A 415 1.54 -3.37 0.74
C ALA A 415 1.67 -4.41 -0.38
N LEU A 416 2.50 -4.15 -1.41
CA LEU A 416 2.83 -5.14 -2.43
C LEU A 416 3.60 -6.32 -1.84
N THR A 417 4.58 -6.06 -0.96
CA THR A 417 5.31 -7.12 -0.26
C THR A 417 4.40 -7.95 0.66
N LEU A 418 3.43 -7.34 1.33
CA LEU A 418 2.43 -8.07 2.13
C LEU A 418 1.49 -8.93 1.26
N LEU A 419 1.13 -8.47 0.05
CA LEU A 419 0.41 -9.31 -0.92
C LEU A 419 1.26 -10.53 -1.35
N ILE A 420 2.56 -10.36 -1.57
CA ILE A 420 3.47 -11.46 -1.91
C ILE A 420 3.59 -12.45 -0.74
N ILE A 421 3.82 -11.97 0.48
CA ILE A 421 3.88 -12.81 1.70
C ILE A 421 2.58 -13.59 1.90
N PHE A 422 1.43 -12.92 1.82
CA PHE A 422 0.13 -13.58 1.99
C PHE A 422 -0.10 -14.67 0.94
N TYR A 423 0.26 -14.44 -0.32
CA TYR A 423 0.18 -15.45 -1.37
C TYR A 423 1.04 -16.69 -1.05
N LEU A 424 2.25 -16.48 -0.54
CA LEU A 424 3.18 -17.56 -0.16
C LEU A 424 2.74 -18.32 1.11
N GLN A 425 1.90 -17.70 1.95
CA GLN A 425 1.23 -18.36 3.09
C GLN A 425 0.07 -19.29 2.65
N GLN A 426 -0.44 -19.18 1.41
CA GLN A 426 -1.62 -19.96 0.99
C GLN A 426 -1.29 -21.43 0.67
N PRO A 427 -2.13 -22.38 1.10
CA PRO A 427 -2.14 -23.74 0.54
C PRO A 427 -2.44 -23.73 -0.97
N PRO A 428 -1.92 -24.70 -1.74
CA PRO A 428 -1.01 -25.78 -1.35
C PRO A 428 0.48 -25.36 -1.37
N ARG A 429 0.80 -24.06 -1.46
CA ARG A 429 2.18 -23.57 -1.55
C ARG A 429 2.85 -23.59 -0.17
N SER A 430 2.20 -23.00 0.83
CA SER A 430 2.62 -23.04 2.25
C SER A 430 4.12 -22.82 2.46
N LEU A 431 4.69 -21.85 1.73
CA LEU A 431 6.11 -21.52 1.73
C LEU A 431 6.51 -20.65 2.93
N LEU A 432 5.54 -19.96 3.54
CA LEU A 432 5.71 -19.13 4.73
C LEU A 432 4.63 -19.48 5.77
N PRO A 433 4.95 -19.49 7.08
CA PRO A 433 3.96 -19.59 8.14
C PRO A 433 3.17 -18.27 8.31
N SER A 434 2.06 -18.35 9.05
CA SER A 434 1.35 -17.16 9.53
C SER A 434 2.18 -16.42 10.60
N VAL A 435 1.93 -15.13 10.78
CA VAL A 435 2.63 -14.35 11.83
C VAL A 435 2.14 -14.75 13.21
N ALA A 436 0.87 -15.13 13.36
CA ALA A 436 0.33 -15.74 14.56
C ALA A 436 1.10 -17.04 14.93
N TRP A 437 1.48 -17.86 13.95
CA TRP A 437 2.33 -19.04 14.19
C TRP A 437 3.75 -18.67 14.63
N LEU A 438 4.35 -17.62 14.04
CA LEU A 438 5.65 -17.10 14.50
C LEU A 438 5.59 -16.42 15.88
N GLN A 439 4.39 -16.06 16.35
CA GLN A 439 4.10 -15.49 17.68
C GLN A 439 3.53 -16.51 18.69
N ARG A 440 3.53 -17.81 18.36
CA ARG A 440 2.99 -18.89 19.22
C ARG A 440 3.72 -19.10 20.55
N ASP A 441 4.95 -18.57 20.68
CA ASP A 441 5.78 -18.68 21.87
C ASP A 441 5.93 -17.29 22.55
N PRO A 442 5.23 -17.05 23.67
CA PRO A 442 5.26 -15.77 24.39
C PRO A 442 6.65 -15.36 24.91
N ARG A 443 7.65 -16.25 24.93
CA ARG A 443 9.03 -15.89 25.28
C ARG A 443 9.66 -14.90 24.30
N HIS A 444 9.10 -14.80 23.08
CA HIS A 444 9.54 -13.86 22.05
C HIS A 444 8.73 -12.55 22.01
N ASP A 445 7.73 -12.34 22.90
CA ASP A 445 6.88 -11.14 22.87
C ASP A 445 7.70 -9.85 23.01
N LEU A 446 7.52 -8.91 22.08
CA LEU A 446 8.19 -7.61 22.11
C LEU A 446 7.20 -6.50 21.77
N LEU A 447 6.74 -5.80 22.81
CA LEU A 447 5.69 -4.80 22.69
C LEU A 447 6.23 -3.45 22.21
N VAL A 448 5.72 -3.00 21.06
CA VAL A 448 5.95 -1.65 20.50
C VAL A 448 4.59 -1.03 20.23
N ASP A 449 4.34 0.16 20.75
CA ASP A 449 3.08 0.90 20.59
C ASP A 449 1.82 0.06 20.87
N HIS A 450 1.90 -0.81 21.89
CA HIS A 450 0.88 -1.79 22.32
C HIS A 450 0.64 -2.99 21.39
N TRP A 451 1.41 -3.13 20.31
CA TRP A 451 1.39 -4.28 19.40
C TRP A 451 2.52 -5.26 19.68
N ASN A 452 2.30 -6.55 19.44
CA ASN A 452 3.39 -7.53 19.49
C ASN A 452 4.17 -7.48 18.19
N THR A 453 5.43 -7.09 18.27
CA THR A 453 6.40 -7.05 17.16
C THR A 453 7.50 -8.10 17.28
N GLY A 454 7.46 -8.87 18.36
CA GLY A 454 8.35 -10.00 18.58
C GLY A 454 7.85 -11.23 17.83
N PHE A 455 8.75 -12.15 17.52
CA PHE A 455 8.47 -13.41 16.85
C PHE A 455 9.68 -14.34 16.98
N ASP A 456 9.47 -15.65 16.86
CA ASP A 456 10.58 -16.61 16.77
C ASP A 456 11.37 -16.37 15.48
N ALA A 457 12.65 -16.04 15.66
CA ALA A 457 13.60 -15.73 14.60
C ALA A 457 14.89 -16.58 14.71
N CYS A 458 14.83 -17.71 15.42
CA CYS A 458 15.99 -18.51 15.83
C CYS A 458 16.64 -19.35 14.71
N GLY A 459 16.76 -18.80 13.51
CA GLY A 459 17.34 -19.44 12.32
C GLY A 459 16.29 -20.05 11.39
N LYS A 460 16.74 -20.55 10.22
CA LYS A 460 15.84 -21.14 9.21
C LYS A 460 15.15 -22.40 9.72
N ASP A 461 15.81 -23.14 10.60
CA ASP A 461 15.35 -24.42 11.16
C ASP A 461 14.16 -24.27 12.13
N SER A 462 13.80 -23.02 12.49
CA SER A 462 12.58 -22.68 13.23
C SER A 462 11.31 -22.71 12.37
N LEU A 463 11.43 -22.69 11.03
CA LEU A 463 10.32 -22.64 10.09
C LEU A 463 9.79 -24.05 9.75
N PRO A 464 8.50 -24.19 9.36
CA PRO A 464 7.98 -25.46 8.87
C PRO A 464 8.74 -25.90 7.60
N PRO A 465 9.19 -27.17 7.50
CA PRO A 465 9.81 -27.67 6.27
C PRO A 465 8.78 -27.68 5.14
N THR A 466 9.11 -27.04 4.02
CA THR A 466 8.24 -27.01 2.84
C THR A 466 8.54 -28.18 1.90
N THR A 467 7.49 -28.82 1.39
CA THR A 467 7.56 -29.80 0.30
C THR A 467 7.35 -29.16 -1.07
N ASN A 468 7.17 -27.84 -1.15
CA ASN A 468 6.90 -27.15 -2.41
C ASN A 468 8.15 -27.07 -3.30
N THR A 469 8.12 -27.79 -4.41
CA THR A 469 9.18 -27.83 -5.44
C THR A 469 9.00 -26.83 -6.59
N SER A 470 7.97 -25.97 -6.53
CA SER A 470 7.61 -25.06 -7.64
C SER A 470 8.75 -24.11 -8.03
N SER A 471 8.99 -23.98 -9.33
CA SER A 471 9.95 -23.05 -9.91
C SER A 471 9.56 -21.58 -9.69
N ILE A 472 10.52 -20.66 -9.91
CA ILE A 472 10.27 -19.22 -9.75
C ILE A 472 9.20 -18.73 -10.73
N SER A 473 9.11 -19.30 -11.94
CA SER A 473 8.08 -18.98 -12.92
C SER A 473 6.69 -19.44 -12.47
N GLU A 474 6.56 -20.63 -11.87
CA GLU A 474 5.31 -21.11 -11.28
C GLU A 474 4.86 -20.28 -10.08
N LEU A 475 5.79 -19.88 -9.19
CA LEU A 475 5.47 -19.04 -8.05
C LEU A 475 5.05 -17.62 -8.49
N LEU A 476 5.73 -17.05 -9.49
CA LEU A 476 5.42 -15.75 -10.09
C LEU A 476 4.09 -15.77 -10.86
N GLY A 477 3.87 -16.78 -11.70
CA GLY A 477 2.62 -16.98 -12.44
C GLY A 477 1.44 -17.19 -11.50
N GLY A 478 1.58 -18.09 -10.53
CA GLY A 478 0.56 -18.39 -9.53
C GLY A 478 0.19 -17.20 -8.64
N PHE A 479 1.09 -16.25 -8.40
CA PHE A 479 0.77 -14.99 -7.72
C PHE A 479 -0.24 -14.15 -8.53
N PHE A 480 -0.05 -14.08 -9.85
CA PHE A 480 -0.97 -13.38 -10.74
C PHE A 480 -2.29 -14.14 -10.91
N GLU A 481 -2.26 -15.48 -11.05
CA GLU A 481 -3.45 -16.34 -11.03
C GLU A 481 -4.30 -16.04 -9.79
N TYR A 482 -3.71 -16.17 -8.59
CA TYR A 482 -4.38 -16.00 -7.30
C TYR A 482 -5.06 -14.64 -7.16
N TYR A 483 -4.33 -13.54 -7.40
CA TYR A 483 -4.91 -12.20 -7.28
C TYR A 483 -5.77 -11.75 -8.46
N SER A 484 -5.76 -12.47 -9.58
CA SER A 484 -6.78 -12.30 -10.62
C SER A 484 -8.16 -12.80 -10.17
N MET A 485 -8.20 -13.81 -9.31
CA MET A 485 -9.42 -14.40 -8.76
C MET A 485 -9.84 -13.71 -7.46
N PHE A 486 -8.91 -13.46 -6.53
CA PHE A 486 -9.15 -12.99 -5.14
C PHE A 486 -10.25 -11.92 -4.99
N ASN A 487 -11.20 -12.16 -4.08
CA ASN A 487 -12.32 -11.25 -3.85
C ASN A 487 -11.95 -10.07 -2.92
N PHE A 488 -11.28 -9.06 -3.46
CA PHE A 488 -10.99 -7.81 -2.74
C PHE A 488 -12.23 -7.00 -2.31
N GLU A 489 -13.43 -7.30 -2.82
CA GLU A 489 -14.66 -6.58 -2.45
C GLU A 489 -15.16 -7.02 -1.06
N GLU A 490 -15.14 -8.33 -0.78
CA GLU A 490 -15.59 -8.92 0.49
C GLU A 490 -14.46 -9.32 1.45
N MET A 491 -13.25 -9.63 0.94
CA MET A 491 -12.18 -10.22 1.75
C MET A 491 -11.07 -9.23 2.13
N VAL A 492 -10.46 -9.50 3.28
CA VAL A 492 -9.24 -8.90 3.81
C VAL A 492 -8.07 -9.87 3.59
N VAL A 493 -6.98 -9.35 3.04
CA VAL A 493 -5.67 -10.04 3.01
C VAL A 493 -5.07 -9.95 4.42
N CYS A 494 -5.29 -10.98 5.23
CA CYS A 494 -4.85 -11.04 6.63
C CYS A 494 -3.51 -11.79 6.74
N THR A 495 -2.41 -11.03 6.69
CA THR A 495 -1.04 -11.57 6.85
C THR A 495 -0.80 -12.15 8.23
N TYR A 496 -1.54 -11.69 9.25
CA TYR A 496 -1.42 -12.17 10.62
C TYR A 496 -1.79 -13.64 10.77
N LEU A 497 -2.97 -14.05 10.27
CA LEU A 497 -3.42 -15.45 10.26
C LEU A 497 -2.95 -16.25 9.03
N GLY A 498 -2.52 -15.58 7.96
CA GLY A 498 -2.18 -16.23 6.69
C GLY A 498 -3.39 -16.76 5.93
N THR A 499 -4.61 -16.39 6.30
CA THR A 499 -5.87 -16.83 5.71
C THR A 499 -6.77 -15.64 5.36
N PRO A 500 -7.62 -15.71 4.33
CA PRO A 500 -8.48 -14.59 3.94
C PRO A 500 -9.67 -14.47 4.91
N LEU A 501 -9.87 -13.29 5.50
CA LEU A 501 -11.00 -13.01 6.40
C LEU A 501 -12.07 -12.19 5.69
N LYS A 502 -13.37 -12.47 5.93
CA LYS A 502 -14.46 -11.61 5.47
C LYS A 502 -14.40 -10.26 6.19
N LYS A 503 -14.66 -9.16 5.46
CA LYS A 503 -14.73 -7.80 6.01
C LYS A 503 -15.78 -7.64 7.11
N ASP A 504 -16.90 -8.34 6.99
CA ASP A 504 -18.03 -8.26 7.92
C ASP A 504 -17.66 -8.71 9.34
N VAL A 505 -16.69 -9.63 9.47
CA VAL A 505 -16.15 -10.10 10.76
C VAL A 505 -15.51 -8.96 11.56
N PHE A 506 -15.06 -7.88 10.89
CA PHE A 506 -14.52 -6.69 11.56
C PHE A 506 -15.60 -5.65 11.95
N MET A 507 -16.88 -5.88 11.63
CA MET A 507 -18.00 -5.05 12.13
C MET A 507 -18.29 -5.30 13.62
N ASP A 508 -18.04 -6.52 14.10
CA ASP A 508 -18.29 -6.94 15.48
C ASP A 508 -17.03 -7.60 16.06
N LEU A 509 -16.46 -6.99 17.10
CA LEU A 509 -15.24 -7.48 17.76
C LEU A 509 -15.40 -8.87 18.38
N ASN A 510 -16.64 -9.33 18.63
CA ASN A 510 -16.90 -10.66 19.15
C ASN A 510 -16.68 -11.75 18.08
N GLN A 511 -17.00 -11.46 16.81
CA GLN A 511 -16.89 -12.41 15.69
C GLN A 511 -15.44 -12.65 15.22
N LEU A 512 -14.52 -11.73 15.54
CA LEU A 512 -13.10 -11.90 15.21
C LEU A 512 -12.49 -13.13 15.93
N PRO A 513 -11.53 -13.85 15.30
CA PRO A 513 -10.83 -14.97 15.92
C PRO A 513 -10.13 -14.62 17.24
N ASN A 514 -9.82 -15.62 18.06
CA ASN A 514 -9.26 -15.43 19.41
C ASN A 514 -7.83 -14.87 19.37
N GLU A 515 -7.07 -15.15 18.31
CA GLU A 515 -5.74 -14.61 18.04
C GLU A 515 -5.77 -13.07 17.89
N PHE A 516 -6.91 -12.48 17.53
CA PHE A 516 -7.10 -11.02 17.51
C PHE A 516 -7.36 -10.42 18.91
N HIS A 517 -7.22 -11.18 20.02
CA HIS A 517 -7.43 -10.66 21.39
C HIS A 517 -6.69 -9.33 21.66
N ARG A 518 -5.50 -9.14 21.10
CA ARG A 518 -4.71 -7.92 21.23
C ARG A 518 -5.35 -6.74 20.49
N TYR A 519 -5.83 -6.95 19.27
CA TYR A 519 -6.63 -5.96 18.54
C TYR A 519 -7.95 -5.64 19.27
N LYS A 520 -8.71 -6.66 19.71
CA LYS A 520 -9.95 -6.50 20.49
C LYS A 520 -9.70 -5.60 21.70
N ASN A 521 -8.69 -5.92 22.51
CA ASN A 521 -8.31 -5.15 23.70
C ASN A 521 -7.85 -3.71 23.35
N ASN A 522 -6.96 -3.54 22.36
CA ASN A 522 -6.47 -2.22 21.97
C ASN A 522 -7.59 -1.30 21.43
N VAL A 523 -8.61 -1.86 20.76
CA VAL A 523 -9.80 -1.10 20.32
C VAL A 523 -10.74 -0.82 21.49
N MET A 524 -11.09 -1.83 22.30
CA MET A 524 -11.98 -1.66 23.46
C MET A 524 -11.44 -0.70 24.52
N THR A 525 -10.11 -0.63 24.70
CA THR A 525 -9.44 0.32 25.60
C THR A 525 -9.07 1.65 24.94
N ASN A 526 -9.55 1.92 23.72
CA ASN A 526 -9.33 3.14 22.95
C ASN A 526 -7.83 3.51 22.76
N ARG A 527 -6.96 2.49 22.70
CA ARG A 527 -5.52 2.63 22.36
C ARG A 527 -5.29 2.63 20.85
N ALA A 528 -6.19 2.00 20.11
CA ALA A 528 -6.20 1.94 18.65
C ALA A 528 -7.62 2.17 18.13
N LEU A 529 -7.73 2.79 16.95
CA LEU A 529 -9.00 2.88 16.23
C LEU A 529 -9.32 1.52 15.56
N PRO A 530 -10.61 1.20 15.32
CA PRO A 530 -10.99 0.04 14.51
C PRO A 530 -10.34 0.06 13.12
N MET A 531 -10.01 -1.10 12.56
CA MET A 531 -9.41 -1.21 11.24
C MET A 531 -10.33 -0.62 10.17
N ARG A 532 -9.76 0.16 9.23
CA ARG A 532 -10.49 0.62 8.04
C ARG A 532 -10.61 -0.50 7.00
N PHE A 533 -11.44 -1.50 7.29
CA PHE A 533 -11.65 -2.69 6.46
C PHE A 533 -12.52 -2.44 5.21
N ASN A 534 -13.47 -1.50 5.30
CA ASN A 534 -14.35 -1.14 4.19
C ASN A 534 -13.64 -0.20 3.19
N THR A 535 -12.69 -0.77 2.44
CA THR A 535 -11.94 -0.13 1.36
C THR A 535 -11.91 -1.05 0.13
N ALA A 536 -11.56 -0.49 -1.04
CA ALA A 536 -11.55 -1.24 -2.30
C ALA A 536 -10.48 -2.35 -2.38
N VAL A 537 -9.40 -2.20 -1.61
CA VAL A 537 -8.42 -3.24 -1.28
C VAL A 537 -8.16 -3.12 0.22
N CYS A 538 -8.17 -4.22 0.96
CA CYS A 538 -7.79 -4.25 2.37
C CYS A 538 -6.67 -5.26 2.59
N VAL A 539 -5.50 -4.76 2.97
CA VAL A 539 -4.33 -5.58 3.35
C VAL A 539 -3.94 -5.20 4.77
N GLN A 540 -4.00 -6.16 5.67
CA GLN A 540 -3.72 -5.99 7.09
C GLN A 540 -2.21 -5.98 7.33
N ASP A 541 -1.74 -5.02 8.12
CA ASP A 541 -0.40 -5.05 8.72
C ASP A 541 -0.27 -6.23 9.71
N PRO A 542 0.85 -6.97 9.70
CA PRO A 542 1.05 -8.16 10.52
C PRO A 542 1.16 -7.88 12.03
N PHE A 543 1.59 -6.67 12.43
CA PHE A 543 1.80 -6.31 13.85
C PHE A 543 0.81 -5.24 14.31
N GLU A 544 0.70 -4.11 13.58
CA GLU A 544 -0.32 -3.09 13.84
C GLU A 544 -1.66 -3.57 13.28
N GLN A 545 -2.30 -4.54 13.94
CA GLN A 545 -3.46 -5.27 13.40
C GLN A 545 -4.68 -4.39 13.04
N CYS A 546 -4.71 -3.12 13.48
CA CYS A 546 -5.70 -2.11 13.06
C CYS A 546 -5.34 -1.36 11.76
N HIS A 547 -4.13 -1.52 11.23
CA HIS A 547 -3.65 -0.78 10.07
C HIS A 547 -3.92 -1.54 8.77
N ASN A 548 -4.64 -0.88 7.87
CA ASN A 548 -4.81 -1.31 6.49
C ASN A 548 -3.82 -0.56 5.59
N VAL A 549 -2.71 -1.22 5.22
CA VAL A 549 -1.63 -0.65 4.40
C VAL A 549 -2.06 -0.30 2.97
N ALA A 550 -3.20 -0.84 2.52
CA ALA A 550 -3.80 -0.59 1.20
C ALA A 550 -4.92 0.47 1.21
N SER A 551 -5.22 1.09 2.36
CA SER A 551 -6.33 2.03 2.54
C SER A 551 -6.29 3.32 1.70
N ALA A 552 -5.17 3.60 1.00
CA ALA A 552 -5.05 4.66 0.01
C ALA A 552 -5.61 4.29 -1.39
N ILE A 553 -5.86 3.00 -1.65
CA ILE A 553 -6.30 2.51 -2.96
C ILE A 553 -7.81 2.75 -3.14
N ASN A 554 -8.14 3.60 -4.12
CA ASN A 554 -9.51 3.83 -4.56
C ASN A 554 -10.01 2.71 -5.50
N GLY A 555 -11.35 2.59 -5.65
CA GLY A 555 -11.98 1.53 -6.44
C GLY A 555 -11.58 1.47 -7.92
N ARG A 556 -11.21 2.61 -8.53
CA ARG A 556 -10.70 2.61 -9.91
C ARG A 556 -9.32 1.96 -9.98
N LEU A 557 -8.39 2.35 -9.11
CA LEU A 557 -7.05 1.76 -9.05
C LEU A 557 -7.10 0.27 -8.66
N ALA A 558 -8.01 -0.13 -7.78
CA ALA A 558 -8.24 -1.53 -7.44
C ALA A 558 -8.67 -2.38 -8.66
N ALA A 559 -9.64 -1.88 -9.44
CA ALA A 559 -10.10 -2.54 -10.66
C ALA A 559 -9.03 -2.58 -11.76
N GLU A 560 -8.24 -1.52 -11.89
CA GLU A 560 -7.10 -1.40 -12.81
C GLU A 560 -6.00 -2.42 -12.46
N ILE A 561 -5.61 -2.52 -11.18
CA ILE A 561 -4.68 -3.54 -10.68
C ILE A 561 -5.23 -4.96 -10.89
N LYS A 562 -6.50 -5.25 -10.58
CA LYS A 562 -7.09 -6.59 -10.78
C LYS A 562 -7.18 -6.98 -12.26
N ALA A 563 -7.46 -6.03 -13.16
CA ALA A 563 -7.40 -6.27 -14.60
C ALA A 563 -5.98 -6.63 -15.07
N TYR A 564 -4.97 -6.04 -14.45
CA TYR A 564 -3.56 -6.33 -14.71
C TYR A 564 -3.06 -7.65 -14.11
N PHE A 565 -3.54 -8.05 -12.92
CA PHE A 565 -3.32 -9.40 -12.41
C PHE A 565 -3.94 -10.45 -13.35
N LYS A 566 -5.17 -10.23 -13.83
CA LYS A 566 -5.81 -11.12 -14.83
C LYS A 566 -5.06 -11.13 -16.17
N PHE A 567 -4.48 -10.01 -16.58
CA PHE A 567 -3.63 -9.97 -17.77
C PHE A 567 -2.37 -10.84 -17.61
N ALA A 568 -1.66 -10.68 -16.50
CA ALA A 568 -0.45 -11.45 -16.23
C ALA A 568 -0.74 -12.95 -16.00
N ALA A 569 -1.85 -13.31 -15.36
CA ALA A 569 -2.31 -14.70 -15.26
C ALA A 569 -2.58 -15.31 -16.66
N ASN A 570 -3.33 -14.59 -17.51
CA ASN A 570 -3.61 -15.03 -18.89
C ASN A 570 -2.35 -15.09 -19.78
N ALA A 571 -1.30 -14.33 -19.46
CA ALA A 571 0.00 -14.41 -20.15
C ALA A 571 0.81 -15.62 -19.64
N TYR A 572 0.81 -15.87 -18.34
CA TYR A 572 1.45 -17.02 -17.73
C TYR A 572 0.86 -18.33 -18.27
N GLU A 573 -0.45 -18.54 -18.20
CA GLU A 573 -1.09 -19.80 -18.63
C GLU A 573 -0.85 -20.16 -20.10
N LYS A 574 -0.62 -19.16 -20.98
CA LYS A 574 -0.21 -19.38 -22.37
C LYS A 574 1.24 -19.85 -22.50
N GLU A 575 2.15 -19.21 -21.78
CA GLU A 575 3.59 -19.46 -21.85
C GLU A 575 4.07 -20.59 -20.92
N LYS A 576 3.22 -21.08 -20.02
CA LYS A 576 3.48 -22.14 -19.03
C LYS A 576 3.97 -23.43 -19.68
N LEU A 577 3.32 -23.85 -20.79
CA LEU A 577 3.72 -25.00 -21.61
C LEU A 577 4.98 -24.72 -22.46
N ASN A 578 5.33 -23.45 -22.67
CA ASN A 578 6.51 -22.99 -23.40
C ASN A 578 7.65 -22.53 -22.46
N ASN A 579 7.77 -23.14 -21.27
CA ASN A 579 8.80 -22.83 -20.26
C ASN A 579 8.89 -21.34 -19.88
N CYS A 580 7.77 -20.60 -20.00
CA CYS A 580 7.65 -19.17 -19.72
C CYS A 580 8.54 -18.24 -20.56
N GLN A 581 8.95 -18.65 -21.77
CA GLN A 581 9.89 -17.89 -22.60
C GLN A 581 9.42 -16.46 -22.93
N ASN A 582 8.21 -16.24 -23.43
CA ASN A 582 7.75 -14.88 -23.80
C ASN A 582 7.03 -14.16 -22.63
N PHE A 583 7.12 -14.71 -21.41
CA PHE A 583 6.30 -14.26 -20.28
C PHE A 583 6.70 -12.88 -19.78
N PHE A 584 8.00 -12.63 -19.53
CA PHE A 584 8.47 -11.32 -19.06
C PHE A 584 8.25 -10.23 -20.10
N GLU A 585 8.57 -10.49 -21.38
CA GLU A 585 8.30 -9.56 -22.47
C GLU A 585 6.81 -9.16 -22.49
N THR A 586 5.92 -10.15 -22.43
CA THR A 586 4.47 -9.92 -22.42
C THR A 586 4.02 -9.09 -21.22
N ILE A 587 4.39 -9.45 -19.98
CA ILE A 587 3.89 -8.74 -18.79
C ILE A 587 4.56 -7.39 -18.54
N LEU A 588 5.70 -7.08 -19.17
CA LEU A 588 6.42 -5.82 -18.99
C LEU A 588 6.18 -4.82 -20.14
N LEU A 589 6.12 -5.28 -21.40
CA LEU A 589 5.91 -4.39 -22.55
C LEU A 589 4.42 -4.12 -22.84
N GLN A 590 3.55 -5.10 -22.63
CA GLN A 590 2.15 -5.02 -23.03
C GLN A 590 1.23 -4.54 -21.88
N LYS A 591 0.00 -4.14 -22.24
CA LYS A 591 -1.01 -3.63 -21.31
C LYS A 591 -2.40 -4.16 -21.68
N PRO A 592 -3.25 -4.58 -20.71
CA PRO A 592 -4.60 -5.02 -21.00
C PRO A 592 -5.48 -3.90 -21.57
N LYS A 593 -6.44 -4.29 -22.41
CA LYS A 593 -7.54 -3.42 -22.86
C LYS A 593 -8.51 -3.19 -21.70
N ILE A 594 -8.22 -2.23 -20.83
CA ILE A 594 -9.10 -1.85 -19.72
C ILE A 594 -10.38 -1.23 -20.27
N ILE A 595 -11.45 -2.03 -20.31
CA ILE A 595 -12.80 -1.53 -20.54
C ILE A 595 -13.19 -0.70 -19.32
N ARG A 596 -13.01 0.62 -19.41
CA ARG A 596 -13.36 1.55 -18.34
C ARG A 596 -14.86 1.46 -18.08
N ALA A 597 -15.24 0.96 -16.91
CA ALA A 597 -16.60 1.12 -16.39
C ALA A 597 -16.96 2.61 -16.46
N LYS A 598 -18.15 2.93 -16.98
CA LYS A 598 -18.59 4.31 -17.15
C LYS A 598 -18.56 5.02 -15.79
N LEU A 599 -18.03 6.25 -15.77
CA LEU A 599 -17.92 7.08 -14.56
C LEU A 599 -19.27 7.22 -13.83
N HIS A 600 -20.34 7.19 -14.62
CA HIS A 600 -21.72 7.08 -14.18
C HIS A 600 -22.20 5.64 -14.46
N PRO A 601 -22.48 4.81 -13.42
CA PRO A 601 -23.14 3.54 -13.61
C PRO A 601 -24.44 3.71 -14.41
N GLU A 602 -24.69 2.81 -15.35
CA GLU A 602 -25.85 2.87 -16.26
C GLU A 602 -26.45 1.48 -16.40
N TYR A 603 -27.66 1.31 -15.86
CA TYR A 603 -28.44 0.08 -15.88
C TYR A 603 -29.53 0.22 -16.94
N ARG A 604 -29.86 -0.87 -17.65
CA ARG A 604 -30.85 -0.85 -18.75
C ARG A 604 -31.68 -2.11 -18.75
N VAL A 605 -32.98 -1.94 -18.98
CA VAL A 605 -33.95 -3.02 -19.17
C VAL A 605 -34.54 -2.89 -20.57
N ASN A 606 -34.47 -3.97 -21.35
CA ASN A 606 -34.95 -4.01 -22.73
C ASN A 606 -36.40 -4.50 -22.74
N LEU A 607 -37.33 -3.67 -23.23
CA LEU A 607 -38.71 -4.07 -23.45
C LEU A 607 -38.78 -4.69 -24.85
N PHE A 608 -38.65 -6.02 -24.89
CA PHE A 608 -38.48 -6.80 -26.12
C PHE A 608 -39.60 -6.56 -27.15
N PRO A 609 -39.32 -6.67 -28.47
CA PRO A 609 -40.33 -6.41 -29.51
C PRO A 609 -41.62 -7.20 -29.36
N ARG A 610 -41.53 -8.48 -28.92
CA ARG A 610 -42.70 -9.33 -28.66
C ARG A 610 -43.67 -8.75 -27.62
N ILE A 611 -43.18 -7.94 -26.68
CA ILE A 611 -43.98 -7.28 -25.65
C ILE A 611 -44.64 -6.02 -26.23
N ILE A 612 -43.87 -5.20 -26.94
CA ILE A 612 -44.31 -3.91 -27.49
C ILE A 612 -45.30 -4.07 -28.66
N VAL A 613 -45.22 -5.15 -29.43
CA VAL A 613 -46.13 -5.44 -30.56
C VAL A 613 -47.54 -5.82 -30.11
N THR A 614 -47.75 -6.24 -28.86
CA THR A 614 -49.11 -6.56 -28.34
C THR A 614 -49.96 -5.33 -28.05
N ILE A 615 -49.37 -4.13 -27.96
CA ILE A 615 -50.05 -2.88 -27.64
C ILE A 615 -51.06 -2.55 -28.75
N ILE A 616 -52.33 -2.39 -28.37
CA ILE A 616 -53.45 -2.17 -29.31
C ILE A 616 -53.32 -0.82 -30.04
N ASN A 617 -52.88 0.22 -29.33
CA ASN A 617 -52.80 1.58 -29.85
C ASN A 617 -51.72 1.71 -30.95
N PRO A 618 -52.02 2.29 -32.13
CA PRO A 618 -51.00 2.59 -33.14
C PRO A 618 -49.88 3.50 -32.60
N ASP A 619 -50.20 4.49 -31.74
CA ASP A 619 -49.18 5.21 -30.96
C ASP A 619 -48.96 4.52 -29.61
N TRP A 620 -47.96 3.65 -29.60
CA TRP A 620 -47.61 2.83 -28.46
C TRP A 620 -46.62 3.52 -27.50
N LYS A 621 -46.02 4.65 -27.89
CA LYS A 621 -44.98 5.32 -27.07
C LYS A 621 -45.55 5.98 -25.81
N PRO A 622 -46.70 6.68 -25.84
CA PRO A 622 -47.32 7.22 -24.63
C PRO A 622 -47.60 6.12 -23.60
N ILE A 623 -48.19 4.99 -24.01
CA ILE A 623 -48.48 3.87 -23.11
C ILE A 623 -47.20 3.34 -22.42
N VAL A 624 -46.09 3.23 -23.14
CA VAL A 624 -44.79 2.86 -22.53
C VAL A 624 -44.31 3.93 -21.55
N ARG A 625 -44.46 5.22 -21.88
CA ARG A 625 -44.09 6.36 -21.02
C ARG A 625 -44.94 6.37 -19.74
N ASP A 626 -46.25 6.25 -19.86
CA ASP A 626 -47.23 6.34 -18.77
C ASP A 626 -47.07 5.17 -17.78
N ILE A 627 -46.77 3.97 -18.27
CA ILE A 627 -46.42 2.81 -17.42
C ILE A 627 -45.09 3.06 -16.67
N VAL A 628 -44.08 3.64 -17.31
CA VAL A 628 -42.81 3.98 -16.64
C VAL A 628 -43.04 5.07 -15.58
N PHE A 629 -43.82 6.11 -15.88
CA PHE A 629 -44.19 7.15 -14.92
C PHE A 629 -44.99 6.58 -13.75
N THR A 630 -45.91 5.65 -13.98
CA THR A 630 -46.64 4.93 -12.92
C THR A 630 -45.67 4.19 -11.99
N ILE A 631 -44.67 3.50 -12.55
CA ILE A 631 -43.65 2.79 -11.76
C ILE A 631 -42.80 3.75 -10.92
N PHE A 632 -42.28 4.83 -11.51
CA PHE A 632 -41.39 5.75 -10.78
C PHE A 632 -42.16 6.68 -9.83
N GLU A 633 -43.20 7.37 -10.30
CA GLU A 633 -43.86 8.43 -9.53
C GLU A 633 -44.92 7.90 -8.55
N GLN A 634 -45.68 6.86 -8.91
CA GLN A 634 -46.72 6.31 -8.03
C GLN A 634 -46.18 5.19 -7.15
N MET A 635 -45.61 4.13 -7.75
CA MET A 635 -45.18 2.92 -7.04
C MET A 635 -43.85 3.09 -6.28
N LEU A 636 -42.97 3.99 -6.72
CA LEU A 636 -41.68 4.27 -6.06
C LEU A 636 -41.59 5.67 -5.44
N LYS A 637 -42.58 6.55 -5.64
CA LYS A 637 -42.64 7.94 -5.13
C LYS A 637 -41.48 8.84 -5.59
N ILE A 638 -40.79 8.50 -6.68
CA ILE A 638 -39.70 9.27 -7.28
C ILE A 638 -40.28 10.14 -8.41
N LYS A 639 -40.37 11.44 -8.20
CA LYS A 639 -40.79 12.40 -9.25
C LYS A 639 -39.75 12.48 -10.38
N LEU A 640 -40.22 12.64 -11.62
CA LEU A 640 -39.40 12.68 -12.84
C LEU A 640 -39.58 13.99 -13.63
N GLY A 641 -38.62 14.91 -13.51
CA GLY A 641 -38.62 16.14 -14.33
C GLY A 641 -38.09 15.88 -15.74
N LYS A 642 -38.78 16.32 -16.80
CA LYS A 642 -38.29 16.24 -18.19
C LYS A 642 -37.11 17.20 -18.39
N VAL A 643 -36.04 16.73 -19.03
CA VAL A 643 -34.78 17.52 -19.18
C VAL A 643 -34.28 17.61 -20.62
N GLU A 644 -34.44 16.57 -21.44
CA GLU A 644 -34.00 16.60 -22.84
C GLU A 644 -34.84 15.66 -23.71
N GLU A 645 -35.11 16.08 -24.94
CA GLU A 645 -35.81 15.31 -25.95
C GLU A 645 -35.04 15.43 -27.26
N LYS A 646 -34.55 14.31 -27.79
CA LYS A 646 -33.74 14.28 -29.03
C LYS A 646 -34.14 13.11 -29.92
N VAL A 647 -34.72 13.46 -31.06
CA VAL A 647 -34.87 12.56 -32.21
C VAL A 647 -33.53 12.53 -32.97
N ASN A 648 -32.92 11.36 -33.12
CA ASN A 648 -31.75 11.21 -34.00
C ASN A 648 -32.22 10.70 -35.37
N MET A 649 -32.08 11.55 -36.39
CA MET A 649 -32.59 11.29 -37.75
C MET A 649 -31.92 10.07 -38.39
N ASP A 650 -30.60 9.92 -38.22
CA ASP A 650 -29.78 8.87 -38.87
C ASP A 650 -30.13 7.45 -38.38
N THR A 651 -30.41 7.29 -37.09
CA THR A 651 -30.63 5.97 -36.47
C THR A 651 -32.10 5.60 -36.26
N LYS A 652 -33.05 6.47 -36.67
CA LYS A 652 -34.50 6.31 -36.46
C LYS A 652 -34.88 5.98 -35.00
N LYS A 653 -34.10 6.51 -34.05
CA LYS A 653 -34.26 6.30 -32.61
C LYS A 653 -34.50 7.62 -31.90
N GLU A 654 -35.59 7.64 -31.15
CA GLU A 654 -36.00 8.77 -30.32
C GLU A 654 -35.55 8.54 -28.89
N LYS A 655 -35.11 9.61 -28.22
CA LYS A 655 -34.64 9.56 -26.83
C LYS A 655 -35.26 10.68 -26.01
N GLU A 656 -35.98 10.28 -24.98
CA GLU A 656 -36.47 11.15 -23.92
C GLU A 656 -35.60 10.96 -22.67
N LYS A 657 -35.27 12.05 -21.98
CA LYS A 657 -34.55 12.04 -20.72
C LYS A 657 -35.31 12.76 -19.63
N TYR A 658 -35.36 12.13 -18.48
CA TYR A 658 -35.96 12.63 -17.26
C TYR A 658 -34.96 12.54 -16.11
N MET A 659 -34.99 13.48 -15.17
CA MET A 659 -34.19 13.46 -13.95
C MET A 659 -35.08 13.14 -12.75
N GLY A 660 -34.70 12.10 -12.00
CA GLY A 660 -35.25 11.76 -10.70
C GLY A 660 -34.25 12.02 -9.58
N THR A 661 -34.75 12.16 -8.36
CA THR A 661 -33.93 12.23 -7.14
C THR A 661 -34.44 11.22 -6.12
N ILE A 662 -33.52 10.43 -5.56
CA ILE A 662 -33.78 9.46 -4.50
C ILE A 662 -33.24 10.01 -3.18
N THR A 663 -34.04 9.94 -2.12
CA THR A 663 -33.68 10.42 -0.78
C THR A 663 -33.66 9.35 0.33
N ARG A 664 -34.26 8.17 0.09
CA ARG A 664 -34.30 7.02 1.03
C ARG A 664 -34.10 5.69 0.31
N ALA A 665 -33.68 4.63 1.01
CA ALA A 665 -33.24 3.38 0.40
C ALA A 665 -34.39 2.38 0.17
N ILE A 666 -35.41 2.80 -0.59
CA ILE A 666 -36.69 2.07 -0.76
C ILE A 666 -36.56 0.62 -1.26
N TRP A 667 -35.43 0.26 -1.88
CA TRP A 667 -35.13 -1.11 -2.32
C TRP A 667 -34.72 -2.04 -1.16
N LYS A 668 -34.02 -1.54 -0.12
CA LYS A 668 -33.44 -2.36 0.97
C LYS A 668 -34.48 -3.13 1.79
N ARG A 669 -35.75 -2.73 1.73
CA ARG A 669 -36.86 -3.37 2.46
C ARG A 669 -37.98 -3.92 1.56
N LYS A 670 -37.96 -3.69 0.24
CA LYS A 670 -38.98 -4.21 -0.69
C LYS A 670 -38.92 -5.73 -0.97
N GLN A 671 -37.94 -6.44 -0.42
CA GLN A 671 -37.77 -7.89 -0.63
C GLN A 671 -38.39 -8.79 0.48
N PHE A 672 -38.99 -8.22 1.54
CA PHE A 672 -39.70 -9.00 2.58
C PHE A 672 -41.24 -8.89 2.45
N THR A 673 -41.77 -9.30 1.30
CA THR A 673 -43.19 -9.13 0.88
C THR A 673 -44.20 -10.05 1.62
N ARG A 674 -43.94 -10.41 2.88
CA ARG A 674 -44.70 -11.45 3.63
C ARG A 674 -45.98 -10.97 4.32
N LEU A 675 -46.14 -9.67 4.58
CA LEU A 675 -47.39 -9.12 5.14
C LEU A 675 -48.45 -8.82 4.07
N TYR A 676 -48.03 -8.25 2.94
CA TYR A 676 -48.94 -7.80 1.88
C TYR A 676 -49.48 -8.91 0.98
N SER A 677 -48.93 -10.12 1.04
CA SER A 677 -49.42 -11.27 0.27
C SER A 677 -50.89 -11.61 0.58
N VAL A 678 -51.35 -11.36 1.81
CA VAL A 678 -52.69 -11.73 2.31
C VAL A 678 -53.75 -10.67 1.99
N MET A 679 -53.36 -9.45 1.59
CA MET A 679 -54.30 -8.39 1.24
C MET A 679 -54.66 -8.43 -0.25
N ASP A 680 -55.96 -8.55 -0.54
CA ASP A 680 -56.53 -8.40 -1.88
C ASP A 680 -56.59 -6.91 -2.24
N LEU A 681 -55.51 -6.43 -2.87
CA LEU A 681 -55.32 -5.03 -3.27
C LEU A 681 -54.77 -4.98 -4.69
N PRO A 682 -55.24 -4.03 -5.54
CA PRO A 682 -54.70 -3.78 -6.86
C PRO A 682 -53.18 -3.60 -6.85
N PHE A 683 -52.50 -4.12 -7.88
CA PHE A 683 -51.03 -4.21 -7.94
C PHE A 683 -50.31 -2.88 -7.70
N VAL A 684 -50.79 -1.77 -8.28
CA VAL A 684 -50.24 -0.43 -8.07
C VAL A 684 -50.39 0.02 -6.61
N GLU A 685 -51.58 -0.12 -6.05
CA GLU A 685 -51.89 0.31 -4.68
C GLU A 685 -51.08 -0.49 -3.65
N LYS A 686 -51.00 -1.81 -3.84
CA LYS A 686 -50.17 -2.74 -3.06
C LYS A 686 -48.69 -2.32 -3.08
N GLN A 687 -48.14 -2.02 -4.25
CA GLN A 687 -46.76 -1.54 -4.38
C GLN A 687 -46.55 -0.11 -3.87
N THR A 688 -47.60 0.70 -3.81
CA THR A 688 -47.60 2.07 -3.26
C THR A 688 -47.54 2.04 -1.73
N LYS A 689 -48.43 1.30 -1.07
CA LYS A 689 -48.48 1.16 0.40
C LYS A 689 -47.17 0.61 0.98
N ILE A 690 -46.59 -0.42 0.35
CA ILE A 690 -45.26 -0.95 0.71
C ILE A 690 -44.19 0.15 0.66
N THR A 691 -44.20 1.02 -0.36
CA THR A 691 -43.23 2.14 -0.44
C THR A 691 -43.47 3.17 0.67
N GLU A 692 -44.73 3.49 0.96
CA GLU A 692 -45.09 4.49 1.98
C GLU A 692 -44.67 4.05 3.40
N GLU A 693 -44.86 2.78 3.79
CA GLU A 693 -44.35 2.25 5.05
C GLU A 693 -42.81 2.26 5.10
N ILE A 694 -42.12 1.88 4.02
CA ILE A 694 -40.65 1.92 3.98
C ILE A 694 -40.15 3.37 4.15
N LEU A 695 -40.83 4.36 3.57
CA LEU A 695 -40.51 5.79 3.75
C LEU A 695 -40.80 6.32 5.17
N GLN A 696 -41.67 5.67 5.94
CA GLN A 696 -41.92 6.00 7.37
C GLN A 696 -40.89 5.35 8.30
N VAL A 697 -40.51 4.09 8.05
CA VAL A 697 -39.62 3.30 8.95
C VAL A 697 -38.13 3.47 8.61
N ASP A 698 -37.78 3.91 7.39
CA ASP A 698 -36.39 4.26 7.05
C ASP A 698 -36.08 5.71 7.46
N LYS A 699 -35.23 5.88 8.48
CA LYS A 699 -34.82 7.19 9.01
C LYS A 699 -33.57 7.74 8.32
N GLU A 700 -32.84 6.94 7.53
CA GLU A 700 -31.69 7.45 6.80
C GLU A 700 -32.15 8.39 5.67
N VAL A 701 -31.38 9.45 5.44
CA VAL A 701 -31.61 10.41 4.35
C VAL A 701 -30.29 10.64 3.62
N PHE A 702 -30.32 10.44 2.31
CA PHE A 702 -29.24 10.78 1.40
C PHE A 702 -29.79 11.59 0.22
N SER A 703 -28.98 11.84 -0.80
CA SER A 703 -29.45 12.38 -2.07
C SER A 703 -28.69 11.74 -3.23
N VAL A 704 -29.42 11.09 -4.13
CA VAL A 704 -28.91 10.50 -5.37
C VAL A 704 -29.76 11.02 -6.52
N GLN A 705 -29.18 11.90 -7.34
CA GLN A 705 -29.77 12.39 -8.58
C GLN A 705 -29.43 11.42 -9.71
N PHE A 706 -30.41 11.05 -10.53
CA PHE A 706 -30.21 10.09 -11.62
C PHE A 706 -31.08 10.41 -12.83
N GLN A 707 -30.59 10.04 -14.01
CA GLN A 707 -31.23 10.24 -15.30
C GLN A 707 -31.96 8.95 -15.72
N VAL A 708 -33.29 9.00 -15.81
CA VAL A 708 -34.09 8.02 -16.58
C VAL A 708 -33.99 8.36 -18.06
N THR A 709 -33.83 7.35 -18.91
CA THR A 709 -33.74 7.49 -20.36
C THR A 709 -34.67 6.49 -21.01
N LEU A 710 -35.66 6.97 -21.76
CA LEU A 710 -36.45 6.14 -22.67
C LEU A 710 -35.80 6.22 -24.04
N THR A 711 -35.53 5.07 -24.66
CA THR A 711 -35.11 5.00 -26.07
C THR A 711 -36.12 4.18 -26.84
N PHE A 712 -36.81 4.82 -27.79
CA PHE A 712 -37.78 4.17 -28.68
C PHE A 712 -37.13 3.83 -30.02
N CYS A 713 -37.45 2.64 -30.54
CA CYS A 713 -37.05 2.17 -31.86
C CYS A 713 -38.31 1.80 -32.64
N HIS A 714 -38.46 2.33 -33.86
CA HIS A 714 -39.67 2.15 -34.66
C HIS A 714 -39.72 0.79 -35.39
N ALA A 715 -38.57 0.28 -35.84
CA ALA A 715 -38.47 -0.95 -36.63
C ALA A 715 -37.22 -1.75 -36.20
N PRO A 716 -37.36 -2.93 -35.56
CA PRO A 716 -38.59 -3.44 -34.96
C PRO A 716 -39.07 -2.54 -33.79
N ARG A 717 -40.39 -2.46 -33.59
CA ARG A 717 -40.99 -1.74 -32.44
C ARG A 717 -40.37 -2.25 -31.14
N SER A 718 -39.65 -1.40 -30.42
CA SER A 718 -39.02 -1.77 -29.14
C SER A 718 -38.66 -0.55 -28.31
N ALA A 719 -38.62 -0.72 -26.99
CA ALA A 719 -38.22 0.32 -26.05
C ALA A 719 -37.10 -0.17 -25.11
N VAL A 720 -36.26 0.75 -24.66
CA VAL A 720 -35.25 0.49 -23.63
C VAL A 720 -35.39 1.55 -22.55
N VAL A 721 -35.57 1.10 -21.30
CA VAL A 721 -35.59 1.96 -20.11
C VAL A 721 -34.23 1.89 -19.46
N GLY A 722 -33.51 3.00 -19.40
CA GLY A 722 -32.19 3.09 -18.77
C GLY A 722 -32.19 4.05 -17.59
N VAL A 723 -31.51 3.70 -16.50
CA VAL A 723 -31.20 4.60 -15.38
C VAL A 723 -29.69 4.81 -15.27
N ARG A 724 -29.26 6.06 -15.11
CA ARG A 724 -27.85 6.46 -15.00
C ARG A 724 -27.62 7.41 -13.83
N LEU A 725 -26.58 7.20 -13.04
CA LEU A 725 -26.19 8.13 -11.97
C LEU A 725 -25.89 9.53 -12.54
N GLY A 726 -26.56 10.57 -12.02
CA GLY A 726 -26.20 11.96 -12.25
C GLY A 726 -25.13 12.40 -11.24
N ALA A 727 -25.55 12.52 -9.99
CA ALA A 727 -24.72 12.94 -8.85
C ALA A 727 -25.19 12.28 -7.54
N GLY A 728 -24.34 12.24 -6.52
CA GLY A 728 -24.64 11.65 -5.21
C GLY A 728 -23.93 10.31 -4.96
N ASP A 729 -24.46 9.53 -4.02
CA ASP A 729 -23.89 8.27 -3.56
C ASP A 729 -23.89 7.18 -4.66
N ALA A 730 -22.69 6.82 -5.14
CA ALA A 730 -22.52 5.81 -6.18
C ALA A 730 -22.71 4.35 -5.70
N PRO A 731 -22.22 3.92 -4.51
CA PRO A 731 -22.65 2.67 -3.88
C PRO A 731 -24.17 2.49 -3.80
N ALA A 732 -24.91 3.44 -3.22
CA ALA A 732 -26.37 3.38 -3.09
C ALA A 732 -27.06 3.31 -4.45
N PHE A 733 -26.59 4.06 -5.45
CA PHE A 733 -27.09 3.95 -6.81
C PHE A 733 -26.82 2.58 -7.46
N ARG A 734 -25.73 1.88 -7.08
CA ARG A 734 -25.48 0.50 -7.57
C ARG A 734 -26.47 -0.51 -6.99
N GLU A 735 -26.85 -0.37 -5.72
CA GLU A 735 -27.92 -1.18 -5.13
C GLU A 735 -29.26 -0.91 -5.83
N PHE A 736 -29.64 0.37 -5.98
CA PHE A 736 -30.84 0.76 -6.72
C PHE A 736 -30.85 0.24 -8.17
N GLY A 737 -29.69 0.25 -8.84
CA GLY A 737 -29.53 -0.29 -10.20
C GLY A 737 -29.74 -1.80 -10.30
N LYS A 738 -29.28 -2.59 -9.30
CA LYS A 738 -29.59 -4.02 -9.20
C LYS A 738 -31.11 -4.23 -9.00
N PHE A 739 -31.71 -3.52 -8.06
CA PHE A 739 -33.16 -3.55 -7.79
C PHE A 739 -33.98 -3.21 -9.05
N PHE A 740 -33.65 -2.11 -9.73
CA PHE A 740 -34.29 -1.68 -10.97
C PHE A 740 -34.29 -2.78 -12.05
N ILE A 741 -33.16 -3.45 -12.28
CA ILE A 741 -33.11 -4.57 -13.22
C ILE A 741 -34.04 -5.71 -12.79
N SER A 742 -34.05 -6.08 -11.52
CA SER A 742 -34.86 -7.20 -11.02
C SER A 742 -36.38 -7.00 -11.12
N VAL A 743 -36.88 -5.76 -10.96
CA VAL A 743 -38.34 -5.50 -10.90
C VAL A 743 -38.94 -4.94 -12.18
N MET A 744 -38.20 -4.13 -12.94
CA MET A 744 -38.79 -3.25 -13.97
C MET A 744 -39.54 -4.01 -15.06
N GLN A 745 -39.00 -5.14 -15.54
CA GLN A 745 -39.64 -5.91 -16.63
C GLN A 745 -40.96 -6.57 -16.18
N GLY A 746 -40.98 -7.19 -14.99
CA GLY A 746 -42.18 -7.84 -14.45
C GLY A 746 -43.28 -6.85 -14.07
N TRP A 747 -42.90 -5.71 -13.50
CA TRP A 747 -43.83 -4.63 -13.17
C TRP A 747 -44.40 -3.98 -14.45
N PHE A 748 -43.56 -3.72 -15.46
CA PHE A 748 -43.99 -3.22 -16.76
C PHE A 748 -45.00 -4.17 -17.42
N LEU A 749 -44.71 -5.48 -17.45
CA LEU A 749 -45.62 -6.50 -17.98
C LEU A 749 -46.96 -6.57 -17.24
N SER A 750 -46.95 -6.40 -15.92
CA SER A 750 -48.18 -6.42 -15.11
C SER A 750 -49.09 -5.23 -15.41
N LEU A 751 -48.51 -4.04 -15.63
CA LEU A 751 -49.22 -2.81 -15.98
C LEU A 751 -49.60 -2.73 -17.47
N LEU A 752 -48.95 -3.51 -18.33
CA LEU A 752 -49.27 -3.56 -19.77
C LEU A 752 -50.57 -4.33 -20.06
N ARG A 753 -50.99 -5.24 -19.16
CA ARG A 753 -52.15 -6.14 -19.36
C ARG A 753 -53.43 -5.44 -19.86
N PRO A 754 -53.85 -4.27 -19.35
CA PRO A 754 -55.06 -3.58 -19.84
C PRO A 754 -54.93 -2.95 -21.23
N HIS A 755 -53.71 -2.84 -21.78
CA HIS A 755 -53.41 -2.16 -23.04
C HIS A 755 -52.94 -3.11 -24.17
N ALA A 756 -52.76 -4.39 -23.84
CA ALA A 756 -52.35 -5.45 -24.75
C ALA A 756 -53.57 -6.18 -25.34
N ARG A 757 -53.42 -6.73 -26.55
CA ARG A 757 -54.37 -7.72 -27.08
C ARG A 757 -54.33 -8.98 -26.22
N ALA A 758 -55.49 -9.63 -26.08
CA ALA A 758 -55.53 -11.01 -25.62
C ALA A 758 -54.64 -11.87 -26.53
N PRO A 759 -53.75 -12.72 -25.99
CA PRO A 759 -52.84 -13.51 -26.80
C PRO A 759 -53.59 -14.66 -27.48
N ASP A 760 -53.43 -14.81 -28.79
CA ASP A 760 -53.74 -16.06 -29.48
C ASP A 760 -52.97 -17.22 -28.81
N GLN A 761 -53.53 -18.44 -28.85
CA GLN A 761 -53.02 -19.60 -28.10
C GLN A 761 -51.51 -19.84 -28.29
N ASP A 762 -51.02 -19.69 -29.52
CA ASP A 762 -49.61 -19.82 -29.88
C ASP A 762 -48.69 -18.75 -29.24
N THR A 763 -49.20 -17.53 -29.04
CA THR A 763 -48.50 -16.46 -28.30
C THR A 763 -48.56 -16.70 -26.79
N ALA A 764 -49.70 -17.19 -26.27
CA ALA A 764 -49.85 -17.53 -24.87
C ALA A 764 -48.87 -18.65 -24.45
N ALA A 765 -48.75 -19.71 -25.26
CA ALA A 765 -47.80 -20.80 -25.07
C ALA A 765 -46.34 -20.27 -25.00
N LYS A 766 -45.92 -19.47 -25.98
CA LYS A 766 -44.54 -18.94 -26.06
C LYS A 766 -44.21 -17.97 -24.92
N ILE A 767 -45.20 -17.28 -24.35
CA ILE A 767 -45.04 -16.49 -23.12
C ILE A 767 -44.94 -17.41 -21.89
N ALA A 768 -45.78 -18.43 -21.78
CA ALA A 768 -45.74 -19.40 -20.68
C ALA A 768 -44.42 -20.19 -20.65
N ASP A 769 -43.88 -20.57 -21.81
CA ASP A 769 -42.57 -21.21 -21.92
C ASP A 769 -41.42 -20.26 -21.53
N THR A 770 -41.55 -18.97 -21.85
CA THR A 770 -40.58 -17.94 -21.42
C THR A 770 -40.63 -17.74 -19.89
N ILE A 771 -41.81 -17.80 -19.28
CA ILE A 771 -41.98 -17.73 -17.82
C ILE A 771 -41.38 -18.98 -17.16
N ARG A 772 -41.73 -20.19 -17.65
CA ARG A 772 -41.13 -21.46 -17.17
C ARG A 772 -39.62 -21.48 -17.28
N ALA A 773 -39.04 -20.91 -18.35
CA ALA A 773 -37.60 -20.79 -18.51
C ALA A 773 -36.94 -19.90 -17.45
N VAL A 774 -37.58 -18.78 -17.05
CA VAL A 774 -37.08 -17.91 -15.97
C VAL A 774 -37.27 -18.57 -14.60
N GLU A 775 -38.43 -19.17 -14.33
CA GLU A 775 -38.68 -19.90 -13.09
C GLU A 775 -37.74 -21.10 -12.91
N SER A 776 -37.36 -21.78 -14.01
CA SER A 776 -36.34 -22.84 -13.99
C SER A 776 -34.91 -22.33 -13.75
N ALA A 777 -34.63 -21.05 -14.00
CA ALA A 777 -33.34 -20.43 -13.71
C ALA A 777 -33.25 -20.03 -12.23
N ASP A 778 -34.31 -19.43 -11.67
CA ASP A 778 -34.37 -19.08 -10.24
C ASP A 778 -34.42 -20.33 -9.32
N ALA A 779 -34.93 -21.46 -9.82
CA ALA A 779 -34.94 -22.74 -9.08
C ALA A 779 -33.57 -23.45 -9.04
N ALA A 780 -32.62 -23.10 -9.92
CA ALA A 780 -31.35 -23.82 -10.08
C ALA A 780 -30.27 -23.45 -9.05
N ASP A 781 -30.37 -22.28 -8.41
CA ASP A 781 -29.44 -21.79 -7.36
C ASP A 781 -29.96 -22.12 -5.93
N GLY A 782 -30.93 -23.03 -5.80
CA GLY A 782 -31.83 -23.12 -4.63
C GLY A 782 -31.85 -24.40 -3.79
N ALA A 783 -31.06 -25.44 -4.10
CA ALA A 783 -30.99 -26.67 -3.29
C ALA A 783 -29.66 -27.41 -3.40
N SER A 784 -29.11 -27.85 -2.27
CA SER A 784 -27.93 -28.71 -2.15
C SER A 784 -28.29 -30.06 -1.52
N ASP A 785 -27.60 -31.12 -1.97
CA ASP A 785 -27.38 -32.41 -1.30
C ASP A 785 -28.56 -33.08 -0.55
N SER A 786 -29.09 -34.16 -1.15
CA SER A 786 -29.68 -35.26 -0.37
C SER A 786 -29.31 -36.62 -0.98
N ASP A 787 -28.61 -37.43 -0.19
CA ASP A 787 -28.12 -38.78 -0.50
C ASP A 787 -29.25 -39.81 -0.74
N SER A 788 -29.12 -40.61 -1.81
CA SER A 788 -29.74 -41.94 -1.90
C SER A 788 -29.11 -42.80 -3.00
N SER A 789 -28.62 -43.99 -2.66
CA SER A 789 -28.17 -45.00 -3.62
C SER A 789 -29.27 -46.02 -3.95
N PRO A 790 -29.39 -46.50 -5.20
CA PRO A 790 -30.09 -47.74 -5.52
C PRO A 790 -29.12 -48.89 -5.88
N ALA A 791 -29.59 -50.13 -5.68
CA ALA A 791 -28.83 -51.35 -5.96
C ALA A 791 -29.18 -51.97 -7.33
N ARG A 792 -28.65 -53.18 -7.56
CA ARG A 792 -28.79 -54.01 -8.77
C ARG A 792 -30.25 -54.27 -9.16
N ASP A 793 -30.51 -54.33 -10.47
CA ASP A 793 -30.92 -55.52 -11.23
C ASP A 793 -31.21 -55.10 -12.71
N ALA A 794 -31.53 -55.97 -13.67
CA ALA A 794 -30.89 -57.18 -14.20
C ALA A 794 -31.81 -57.73 -15.33
N ALA A 795 -31.25 -58.28 -16.43
CA ALA A 795 -31.98 -58.88 -17.57
C ALA A 795 -32.89 -57.91 -18.41
N ALA A 796 -33.18 -58.15 -19.70
CA ALA A 796 -32.55 -59.00 -20.72
C ALA A 796 -33.00 -58.60 -22.15
N ASP A 797 -32.22 -59.06 -23.14
CA ASP A 797 -32.57 -59.50 -24.50
C ASP A 797 -33.39 -58.63 -25.50
N GLU A 798 -32.72 -58.41 -26.65
CA GLU A 798 -33.20 -58.66 -28.03
C GLU A 798 -34.30 -57.78 -28.68
N GLN A 799 -34.35 -57.58 -30.01
CA GLN A 799 -33.51 -58.06 -31.13
C GLN A 799 -33.41 -56.98 -32.25
N SER A 800 -32.38 -57.08 -33.10
CA SER A 800 -32.22 -56.34 -34.38
C SER A 800 -32.94 -57.11 -35.53
N PRO A 801 -32.95 -56.72 -36.84
CA PRO A 801 -32.18 -55.66 -37.51
C PRO A 801 -32.92 -54.80 -38.57
N VAL A 802 -32.28 -53.71 -39.02
CA VAL A 802 -31.64 -53.52 -40.35
C VAL A 802 -30.91 -52.16 -40.36
#